data_AF-A0A3L7T4E8-F1
#
_entry.id   AF-A0A3L7T4E8-F1
#
_cell.length_a   1.000
_cell.length_b   1.000
_cell.length_c   1.000
_cell.angle_alpha   90.00
_cell.angle_beta   90.00
_cell.angle_gamma   90.00
#
_symmetry.space_group_name_H-M   'P 1'
#
loop_
_entity.id
_entity.type
_entity.pdbx_description
1 polymer ?
#
loop_
_entity_poly.entity_id
_entity_poly.type
_entity_poly.pdbx_seq_one_letter_code
_entity_poly.pdbx_strand_id
1 'polypeptide(L)'
;MNAISRFLPLQLCLTILLGLCFCLPAIKGEELSSERELLKAAGFNPANTQSLIPFFKGRSSSIPAKANVDKLISLLLKGNSEEKGSAKKDLICLGDYVISALKKTSAEVLDPASEKTIKDCIELLEGKASENLIAAALKVFASEGKSDAAEALFDFLPFAAEETLRSECESALRSLFLTSSVSGTLFEKKLADSNPYKRAVAAEILVRKGTPNQIALAKSLLEDPSSLVRTRLVIAYLEQKDRIALPAALKLLASDSKDISSLIESSLTSLAGEWAIQGPKNDDSVSRNINQAAWAGWWKSINEQDLLALLREATAPLALISESDKIFKENNIELTKKHMNTRAFKSNPALQAFLLNRSAFDINLAKLIEPEINTIKLQLQSNQITPALVRLITLVRPANAIETILAYIPSCHDENIQELLGECLALYLIDQNTITPSLVAASTSGIEETRTFAGRVLAKSSNAEAQKICATLLSDPSTRVRFEIARELIKNQNKAAIPVLIELITKVSGEKADAIDQFLRAIAKDKSPESKSDSKADAAAWNIWWQKEGSQLTLVPGTKNQEILKNFLVVESFNQEKKSGRVLLVNPAGKILWEIANLSNPTDATLLPNNKILITEQGANRVTERDTKGNISWEKSASNPFLCQRLSNGNTFIASRNKIIETNRAGSEIFSFNYPNETILAACKTRTNEYALLTYNGAFLKLDSKGNEVSKSRIPFPTNFGINGGAITQNDRVLVSIPTVNKIMEFDFNGQATWESTITMPGIPTKLSNGNVVAPSLNGSKIVEIRTDGKIIYESAPNSYRSIKVGKAP
;
A
#
# COMPACT_ATOMS: atom_id res chain seq x y z
N MET A 1 -25.73 -65.57 -24.28
CA MET A 1 -26.70 -64.65 -24.91
C MET A 1 -27.04 -63.58 -23.89
N ASN A 2 -26.88 -62.30 -24.27
CA ASN A 2 -27.09 -61.06 -23.49
C ASN A 2 -28.50 -60.99 -22.86
N ALA A 3 -28.87 -60.23 -21.82
CA ALA A 3 -28.37 -59.00 -21.21
C ALA A 3 -28.89 -58.92 -19.74
N ILE A 4 -28.04 -58.68 -18.73
CA ILE A 4 -27.78 -57.40 -18.03
C ILE A 4 -29.05 -56.61 -17.59
N SER A 5 -29.51 -56.91 -16.37
CA SER A 5 -30.16 -55.96 -15.47
C SER A 5 -29.66 -56.24 -14.04
N ARG A 6 -29.04 -55.27 -13.37
CA ARG A 6 -28.76 -55.34 -11.92
C ARG A 6 -28.83 -53.95 -11.30
N PHE A 7 -29.88 -53.77 -10.51
CA PHE A 7 -29.89 -52.90 -9.34
C PHE A 7 -29.30 -53.67 -8.14
N LEU A 8 -28.59 -52.93 -7.29
CA LEU A 8 -28.36 -53.16 -5.84
C LEU A 8 -27.34 -54.26 -5.40
N PRO A 9 -26.82 -54.22 -4.15
CA PRO A 9 -25.85 -53.26 -3.61
C PRO A 9 -24.73 -53.95 -2.78
N LEU A 10 -23.82 -53.14 -2.21
CA LEU A 10 -22.96 -53.41 -1.03
C LEU A 10 -22.02 -54.65 -1.00
N GLN A 11 -20.84 -54.38 -0.44
CA GLN A 11 -19.77 -55.31 -0.02
C GLN A 11 -18.85 -55.86 -1.11
N LEU A 12 -17.85 -55.05 -1.49
CA LEU A 12 -16.46 -55.51 -1.58
C LEU A 12 -15.54 -54.29 -1.77
N CYS A 13 -14.93 -53.83 -0.69
CA CYS A 13 -13.57 -53.27 -0.65
C CYS A 13 -13.23 -52.80 0.77
N LEU A 14 -13.05 -53.78 1.66
CA LEU A 14 -12.25 -53.64 2.87
C LEU A 14 -10.89 -54.26 2.54
N THR A 15 -9.97 -53.48 1.94
CA THR A 15 -8.50 -53.68 1.92
C THR A 15 -7.80 -52.75 0.91
N ILE A 16 -7.96 -51.43 1.03
CA ILE A 16 -6.90 -50.45 0.69
C ILE A 16 -6.98 -49.35 1.76
N LEU A 17 -6.57 -49.69 2.98
CA LEU A 17 -6.57 -48.80 4.14
C LEU A 17 -5.21 -48.95 4.83
N LEU A 18 -4.18 -48.41 4.19
CA LEU A 18 -2.84 -48.12 4.72
C LEU A 18 -2.02 -47.48 3.59
N GLY A 19 -2.16 -46.17 3.40
CA GLY A 19 -1.43 -45.48 2.33
C GLY A 19 -1.82 -44.03 2.04
N LEU A 20 -2.42 -43.30 2.99
CA LEU A 20 -2.60 -41.84 2.90
C LEU A 20 -2.36 -41.23 4.28
N CYS A 21 -1.10 -41.30 4.72
CA CYS A 21 -0.60 -40.47 5.82
C CYS A 21 -0.60 -39.00 5.39
N PHE A 22 -1.34 -38.18 6.14
CA PHE A 22 -1.05 -36.78 6.44
C PHE A 22 -0.28 -35.96 5.38
N CYS A 23 -0.99 -35.36 4.43
CA CYS A 23 -0.56 -34.10 3.82
C CYS A 23 -1.29 -32.96 4.52
N LEU A 24 -0.78 -32.56 5.69
CA LEU A 24 -1.06 -31.26 6.30
C LEU A 24 -0.55 -30.14 5.36
N PRO A 25 -1.14 -28.94 5.38
CA PRO A 25 -0.70 -27.84 4.52
C PRO A 25 0.70 -27.35 4.95
N ALA A 26 1.73 -27.72 4.18
CA ALA A 26 3.13 -27.41 4.44
C ALA A 26 3.57 -25.99 4.01
N ILE A 27 2.65 -25.06 3.72
CA ILE A 27 2.99 -23.80 3.02
C ILE A 27 3.39 -22.65 3.97
N LYS A 28 3.16 -22.74 5.29
CA LYS A 28 3.70 -21.75 6.25
C LYS A 28 5.17 -21.99 6.65
N GLY A 29 5.75 -23.14 6.29
CA GLY A 29 7.08 -23.56 6.76
C GLY A 29 8.26 -22.90 6.06
N GLU A 30 8.12 -22.49 4.79
CA GLU A 30 9.25 -21.99 3.99
C GLU A 30 9.65 -20.53 4.26
N GLU A 31 8.75 -19.69 4.79
CA GLU A 31 8.95 -18.23 4.83
C GLU A 31 9.93 -17.77 5.93
N LEU A 32 10.32 -18.65 6.86
CA LEU A 32 11.20 -18.34 7.99
C LEU A 32 12.28 -19.42 8.21
N SER A 33 12.67 -20.18 7.18
CA SER A 33 13.62 -21.28 7.33
C SER A 33 14.93 -20.84 7.98
N SER A 34 15.49 -19.71 7.55
CA SER A 34 16.75 -19.16 8.08
C SER A 34 16.66 -18.75 9.55
N GLU A 35 15.56 -18.11 9.95
CA GLU A 35 15.30 -17.69 11.32
C GLU A 35 15.09 -18.91 12.23
N ARG A 36 14.35 -19.91 11.75
CA ARG A 36 14.11 -21.15 12.48
C ARG A 36 15.41 -21.94 12.66
N GLU A 37 16.26 -22.02 11.65
CA GLU A 37 17.58 -22.65 11.75
C GLU A 37 18.48 -21.96 12.77
N LEU A 38 18.52 -20.62 12.75
CA LEU A 38 19.30 -19.84 13.70
C LEU A 38 18.83 -20.06 15.15
N LEU A 39 17.52 -20.06 15.40
CA LEU A 39 16.95 -20.36 16.71
C LEU A 39 17.24 -21.80 17.16
N LYS A 40 17.20 -22.76 16.22
CA LYS A 40 17.54 -24.16 16.49
C LYS A 40 19.01 -24.32 16.88
N ALA A 41 19.91 -23.61 16.20
CA ALA A 41 21.34 -23.59 16.54
C ALA A 41 21.61 -23.01 17.94
N ALA A 42 20.75 -22.08 18.40
CA ALA A 42 20.78 -21.53 19.75
C ALA A 42 20.08 -22.41 20.81
N GLY A 43 19.56 -23.58 20.45
CA GLY A 43 18.94 -24.55 21.37
C GLY A 43 17.44 -24.35 21.60
N PHE A 44 16.78 -23.52 20.80
CA PHE A 44 15.32 -23.33 20.85
C PHE A 44 14.60 -24.27 19.87
N ASN A 45 13.34 -24.58 20.16
CA ASN A 45 12.50 -25.33 19.22
C ASN A 45 11.63 -24.35 18.44
N PRO A 46 12.05 -23.89 17.25
CA PRO A 46 11.31 -22.89 16.50
C PRO A 46 9.93 -23.37 16.06
N ALA A 47 9.68 -24.69 15.96
CA ALA A 47 8.38 -25.25 15.59
C ALA A 47 7.33 -25.14 16.71
N ASN A 48 7.77 -24.82 17.93
CA ASN A 48 6.89 -24.55 19.05
C ASN A 48 7.27 -23.21 19.69
N THR A 49 6.55 -22.16 19.31
CA THR A 49 6.71 -20.81 19.90
C THR A 49 6.64 -20.77 21.43
N GLN A 50 6.00 -21.73 22.11
CA GLN A 50 6.04 -21.80 23.57
C GLN A 50 7.49 -21.91 24.10
N SER A 51 8.38 -22.52 23.31
CA SER A 51 9.79 -22.69 23.65
C SER A 51 10.59 -21.38 23.63
N LEU A 52 10.06 -20.34 22.98
CA LEU A 52 10.67 -19.00 22.87
C LEU A 52 10.11 -18.01 23.90
N ILE A 53 9.03 -18.32 24.62
CA ILE A 53 8.52 -17.46 25.70
C ILE A 53 9.58 -17.20 26.79
N PRO A 54 10.35 -18.20 27.26
CA PRO A 54 11.43 -17.97 28.21
C PRO A 54 12.50 -16.99 27.70
N PHE A 55 12.73 -16.93 26.39
CA PHE A 55 13.73 -16.05 25.79
C PHE A 55 13.43 -14.57 26.06
N PHE A 56 12.16 -14.16 25.91
CA PHE A 56 11.73 -12.78 26.18
C PHE A 56 11.44 -12.54 27.67
N LYS A 57 10.83 -13.51 28.37
CA LYS A 57 10.56 -13.38 29.82
C LYS A 57 11.85 -13.25 30.65
N GLY A 58 12.91 -13.98 30.28
CA GLY A 58 14.20 -13.88 30.95
C GLY A 58 14.80 -12.47 30.86
N ARG A 59 14.59 -11.79 29.72
CA ARG A 59 15.07 -10.43 29.45
C ARG A 59 14.18 -9.32 30.01
N SER A 60 12.99 -9.67 30.49
CA SER A 60 12.02 -8.73 31.06
C SER A 60 11.84 -8.88 32.57
N SER A 61 12.70 -9.67 33.21
CA SER A 61 12.63 -9.98 34.64
C SER A 61 13.67 -9.20 35.45
N SER A 62 13.53 -9.23 36.78
CA SER A 62 14.51 -8.67 37.70
C SER A 62 15.88 -9.33 37.54
N ILE A 63 16.95 -8.59 37.81
CA ILE A 63 18.33 -9.08 37.76
C ILE A 63 18.44 -10.44 38.49
N PRO A 64 18.93 -11.50 37.82
CA PRO A 64 19.03 -12.83 38.41
C PRO A 64 20.04 -12.84 39.57
N ALA A 65 19.77 -13.66 40.58
CA ALA A 65 20.72 -13.87 41.68
C ALA A 65 22.04 -14.43 41.15
N LYS A 66 23.17 -13.85 41.59
CA LYS A 66 24.51 -14.25 41.15
C LYS A 66 24.76 -15.76 41.27
N ALA A 67 24.32 -16.38 42.36
CA ALA A 67 24.46 -17.83 42.57
C ALA A 67 23.79 -18.68 41.48
N ASN A 68 22.67 -18.21 40.89
CA ASN A 68 22.00 -18.90 39.81
C ASN A 68 22.81 -18.78 38.50
N VAL A 69 23.36 -17.60 38.22
CA VAL A 69 24.23 -17.38 37.05
C VAL A 69 25.49 -18.22 37.16
N ASP A 70 26.14 -18.23 38.32
CA ASP A 70 27.35 -19.02 38.58
C ASP A 70 27.08 -20.53 38.43
N LYS A 71 25.90 -21.01 38.88
CA LYS A 71 25.47 -22.40 38.69
C LYS A 71 25.31 -22.74 37.20
N LEU A 72 24.67 -21.88 36.42
CA LEU A 72 24.49 -22.08 34.97
C LEU A 72 25.83 -22.09 34.24
N ILE A 73 26.74 -21.18 34.58
CA ILE A 73 28.11 -21.17 34.02
C ILE A 73 28.86 -22.46 34.39
N SER A 74 28.72 -22.94 35.62
CA SER A 74 29.33 -24.23 36.02
C SER A 74 28.76 -25.41 35.22
N LEU A 75 27.44 -25.45 34.99
CA LEU A 75 26.80 -26.50 34.19
C LEU A 75 27.21 -26.42 32.71
N LEU A 76 27.35 -25.22 32.15
CA LEU A 76 27.85 -25.00 30.79
C LEU A 76 29.24 -25.62 30.57
N LEU A 77 30.10 -25.56 31.60
CA LEU A 77 31.47 -26.06 31.52
C LEU A 77 31.58 -27.55 31.89
N LYS A 78 30.94 -27.97 32.98
CA LYS A 78 31.16 -29.26 33.64
C LYS A 78 30.01 -30.26 33.50
N GLY A 79 28.85 -29.82 32.99
CA GLY A 79 27.68 -30.69 32.83
C GLY A 79 27.88 -31.76 31.74
N ASN A 80 26.96 -32.71 31.69
CA ASN A 80 26.83 -33.61 30.55
C ASN A 80 26.30 -32.87 29.30
N SER A 81 26.23 -33.52 28.14
CA SER A 81 25.83 -32.87 26.87
C SER A 81 24.47 -32.16 26.94
N GLU A 82 23.49 -32.78 27.62
CA GLU A 82 22.14 -32.24 27.79
C GLU A 82 22.13 -31.05 28.76
N GLU A 83 22.82 -31.18 29.90
CA GLU A 83 22.97 -30.12 30.88
C GLU A 83 23.69 -28.89 30.30
N LYS A 84 24.73 -29.10 29.49
CA LYS A 84 25.43 -28.02 28.78
C LYS A 84 24.51 -27.29 27.80
N GLY A 85 23.72 -28.04 27.04
CA GLY A 85 22.74 -27.49 26.11
C GLY A 85 21.67 -26.65 26.82
N SER A 86 21.11 -27.17 27.92
CA SER A 86 20.12 -26.46 28.74
C SER A 86 20.72 -25.21 29.38
N ALA A 87 21.89 -25.32 29.99
CA ALA A 87 22.56 -24.20 30.64
C ALA A 87 22.90 -23.08 29.63
N LYS A 88 23.38 -23.44 28.43
CA LYS A 88 23.60 -22.48 27.33
C LYS A 88 22.30 -21.74 26.98
N LYS A 89 21.21 -22.48 26.77
CA LYS A 89 19.91 -21.90 26.44
C LYS A 89 19.39 -20.96 27.54
N ASP A 90 19.53 -21.35 28.80
CA ASP A 90 19.07 -20.55 29.95
C ASP A 90 19.90 -19.27 30.11
N LEU A 91 21.23 -19.35 29.94
CA LEU A 91 22.10 -18.17 29.88
C LEU A 91 21.71 -17.24 28.73
N ILE A 92 21.43 -17.80 27.55
CA ILE A 92 20.91 -17.02 26.40
C ILE A 92 19.59 -16.36 26.77
N CYS A 93 18.67 -17.01 27.49
CA CYS A 93 17.40 -16.41 27.92
C CYS A 93 17.56 -15.22 28.87
N LEU A 94 18.62 -15.21 29.69
CA LEU A 94 18.91 -14.11 30.62
C LEU A 94 19.50 -12.87 29.93
N GLY A 95 19.98 -12.98 28.68
CA GLY A 95 20.42 -11.82 27.90
C GLY A 95 21.58 -11.07 28.55
N ASP A 96 21.47 -9.74 28.61
CA ASP A 96 22.58 -8.87 29.02
C ASP A 96 23.05 -9.08 30.46
N TYR A 97 22.18 -9.61 31.32
CA TYR A 97 22.46 -9.83 32.74
C TYR A 97 23.65 -10.78 33.00
N VAL A 98 23.97 -11.67 32.06
CA VAL A 98 25.01 -12.70 32.27
C VAL A 98 26.32 -12.40 31.55
N ILE A 99 26.35 -11.40 30.65
CA ILE A 99 27.52 -11.06 29.82
C ILE A 99 28.75 -10.79 30.68
N SER A 100 28.63 -9.95 31.70
CA SER A 100 29.76 -9.54 32.53
C SER A 100 30.35 -10.73 33.30
N ALA A 101 29.49 -11.64 33.78
CA ALA A 101 29.92 -12.86 34.45
C ALA A 101 30.64 -13.81 33.47
N LEU A 102 30.07 -14.00 32.28
CA LEU A 102 30.67 -14.83 31.23
C LEU A 102 32.03 -14.30 30.77
N LYS A 103 32.16 -12.99 30.55
CA LYS A 103 33.45 -12.35 30.19
C LYS A 103 34.50 -12.56 31.27
N LYS A 104 34.12 -12.38 32.54
CA LYS A 104 35.01 -12.63 33.67
C LYS A 104 35.47 -14.09 33.69
N THR A 105 34.54 -15.06 33.60
CA THR A 105 34.89 -16.48 33.59
C THR A 105 35.74 -16.84 32.37
N SER A 106 35.46 -16.28 31.19
CA SER A 106 36.27 -16.50 29.99
C SER A 106 37.73 -16.08 30.17
N ALA A 107 38.00 -15.04 30.96
CA ALA A 107 39.36 -14.57 31.23
C ALA A 107 40.10 -15.42 32.29
N GLU A 108 39.37 -16.13 33.14
CA GLU A 108 39.91 -16.93 34.25
C GLU A 108 40.12 -18.42 33.87
N VAL A 109 39.41 -18.90 32.85
CA VAL A 109 39.51 -20.30 32.37
C VAL A 109 40.80 -20.51 31.57
N LEU A 110 41.54 -21.57 31.92
CA LEU A 110 42.80 -21.93 31.27
C LEU A 110 42.66 -22.95 30.12
N ASP A 111 41.52 -23.67 30.07
CA ASP A 111 41.23 -24.67 29.04
C ASP A 111 40.67 -23.99 27.77
N PRO A 112 41.34 -24.15 26.60
CA PRO A 112 40.87 -23.55 25.34
C PRO A 112 39.47 -24.00 24.90
N ALA A 113 39.03 -25.22 25.23
CA ALA A 113 37.72 -25.72 24.83
C ALA A 113 36.59 -25.05 25.63
N SER A 114 36.78 -24.89 26.94
CA SER A 114 35.88 -24.15 27.82
C SER A 114 35.86 -22.66 27.49
N GLU A 115 37.01 -22.07 27.21
CA GLU A 115 37.09 -20.67 26.77
C GLU A 115 36.30 -20.46 25.47
N LYS A 116 36.47 -21.33 24.47
CA LYS A 116 35.69 -21.30 23.22
C LYS A 116 34.19 -21.43 23.50
N THR A 117 33.78 -22.37 24.35
CA THR A 117 32.37 -22.58 24.70
C THR A 117 31.74 -21.32 25.31
N ILE A 118 32.48 -20.61 26.17
CA ILE A 118 32.01 -19.35 26.76
C ILE A 118 31.93 -18.25 25.69
N LYS A 119 32.95 -18.12 24.83
CA LYS A 119 32.96 -17.13 23.73
C LYS A 119 31.81 -17.34 22.75
N ASP A 120 31.54 -18.58 22.35
CA ASP A 120 30.41 -18.93 21.48
C ASP A 120 29.06 -18.57 22.15
N CYS A 121 28.97 -18.61 23.49
CA CYS A 121 27.79 -18.17 24.23
C CYS A 121 27.69 -16.63 24.29
N ILE A 122 28.81 -15.93 24.47
CA ILE A 122 28.86 -14.46 24.48
C ILE A 122 28.48 -13.89 23.12
N GLU A 123 28.91 -14.52 22.01
CA GLU A 123 28.56 -14.09 20.66
C GLU A 123 27.05 -14.09 20.42
N LEU A 124 26.32 -15.05 21.01
CA LEU A 124 24.84 -15.09 20.93
C LEU A 124 24.14 -14.06 21.84
N LEU A 125 24.89 -13.38 22.71
CA LEU A 125 24.39 -12.41 23.68
C LEU A 125 24.75 -10.96 23.30
N GLU A 126 25.85 -10.73 22.59
CA GLU A 126 26.30 -9.40 22.19
C GLU A 126 26.51 -9.23 20.68
N GLY A 127 26.42 -7.99 20.21
CA GLY A 127 26.72 -7.64 18.83
C GLY A 127 25.75 -8.22 17.81
N LYS A 128 26.24 -8.44 16.58
CA LYS A 128 25.37 -8.70 15.43
C LYS A 128 24.62 -10.03 15.51
N ALA A 129 25.25 -11.05 16.10
CA ALA A 129 24.62 -12.37 16.25
C ALA A 129 23.46 -12.32 17.26
N SER A 130 23.59 -11.58 18.37
CA SER A 130 22.49 -11.31 19.31
C SER A 130 21.34 -10.54 18.65
N GLU A 131 21.62 -9.47 17.90
CA GLU A 131 20.59 -8.74 17.14
C GLU A 131 19.83 -9.65 16.17
N ASN A 132 20.55 -10.48 15.41
CA ASN A 132 19.94 -11.42 14.46
C ASN A 132 19.11 -12.49 15.18
N LEU A 133 19.55 -12.96 16.36
CA LEU A 133 18.83 -13.93 17.17
C LEU A 133 17.52 -13.36 17.73
N ILE A 134 17.54 -12.13 18.24
CA ILE A 134 16.35 -11.44 18.73
C ILE A 134 15.37 -11.17 17.58
N ALA A 135 15.86 -10.66 16.44
CA ALA A 135 15.04 -10.41 15.27
C ALA A 135 14.39 -11.69 14.72
N ALA A 136 15.14 -12.81 14.70
CA ALA A 136 14.61 -14.13 14.32
C ALA A 136 13.51 -14.59 15.29
N ALA A 137 13.72 -14.44 16.60
CA ALA A 137 12.71 -14.78 17.61
C ALA A 137 11.43 -13.94 17.43
N LEU A 138 11.55 -12.63 17.18
CA LEU A 138 10.41 -11.73 16.94
C LEU A 138 9.61 -12.14 15.70
N LYS A 139 10.28 -12.45 14.57
CA LYS A 139 9.62 -12.90 13.34
C LYS A 139 8.88 -14.22 13.52
N VAL A 140 9.50 -15.20 14.19
CA VAL A 140 8.86 -16.48 14.48
C VAL A 140 7.66 -16.30 15.40
N PHE A 141 7.77 -15.48 16.45
CA PHE A 141 6.65 -15.09 17.30
C PHE A 141 5.49 -14.50 16.50
N ALA A 142 5.77 -13.51 15.65
CA ALA A 142 4.76 -12.83 14.85
C ALA A 142 4.01 -13.78 13.89
N SER A 143 4.65 -14.87 13.43
CA SER A 143 4.08 -15.77 12.43
C SER A 143 3.04 -16.77 12.97
N GLU A 144 3.10 -17.14 14.26
CA GLU A 144 2.27 -18.22 14.81
C GLU A 144 1.00 -17.72 15.52
N GLY A 145 0.88 -16.41 15.79
CA GLY A 145 -0.37 -15.81 16.24
C GLY A 145 -0.91 -16.35 17.56
N LYS A 146 -0.09 -16.48 18.62
CA LYS A 146 -0.54 -16.94 19.94
C LYS A 146 -0.61 -15.80 20.95
N SER A 147 -1.61 -15.82 21.84
CA SER A 147 -1.83 -14.80 22.89
C SER A 147 -0.62 -14.65 23.81
N ASP A 148 -0.03 -15.77 24.23
CA ASP A 148 1.07 -15.80 25.20
C ASP A 148 2.36 -15.20 24.62
N ALA A 149 2.52 -15.26 23.29
CA ALA A 149 3.61 -14.58 22.60
C ALA A 149 3.44 -13.06 22.64
N ALA A 150 2.22 -12.56 22.39
CA ALA A 150 1.93 -11.13 22.52
C ALA A 150 2.11 -10.63 23.95
N GLU A 151 1.71 -11.41 24.95
CA GLU A 151 1.91 -11.07 26.37
C GLU A 151 3.40 -10.97 26.72
N ALA A 152 4.20 -11.97 26.31
CA ALA A 152 5.65 -11.94 26.52
C ALA A 152 6.33 -10.75 25.83
N LEU A 153 5.88 -10.36 24.63
CA LEU A 153 6.41 -9.17 23.95
C LEU A 153 6.00 -7.87 24.62
N PHE A 154 4.76 -7.75 25.10
CA PHE A 154 4.34 -6.59 25.89
C PHE A 154 5.19 -6.45 27.16
N ASP A 155 5.55 -7.56 27.81
CA ASP A 155 6.39 -7.53 29.00
C ASP A 155 7.86 -7.20 28.69
N PHE A 156 8.37 -7.64 27.56
CA PHE A 156 9.70 -7.30 27.07
C PHE A 156 9.83 -5.85 26.57
N LEU A 157 8.75 -5.28 26.05
CA LEU A 157 8.73 -3.98 25.37
C LEU A 157 9.43 -2.83 26.15
N PRO A 158 9.23 -2.66 27.48
CA PRO A 158 9.93 -1.61 28.24
C PRO A 158 11.44 -1.83 28.41
N PHE A 159 11.92 -3.04 28.17
CA PHE A 159 13.33 -3.42 28.31
C PHE A 159 14.10 -3.36 26.98
N ALA A 160 13.41 -3.16 25.86
CA ALA A 160 14.04 -2.87 24.58
C ALA A 160 14.63 -1.45 24.59
N ALA A 161 15.90 -1.31 24.96
CA ALA A 161 16.55 0.00 25.06
C ALA A 161 16.66 0.70 23.69
N GLU A 162 17.11 -0.05 22.68
CA GLU A 162 17.35 0.44 21.33
C GLU A 162 16.05 0.75 20.57
N GLU A 163 16.01 1.91 19.90
CA GLU A 163 14.86 2.36 19.10
C GLU A 163 14.49 1.36 17.98
N THR A 164 15.50 0.79 17.34
CA THR A 164 15.35 -0.22 16.29
C THR A 164 14.64 -1.46 16.83
N LEU A 165 15.08 -1.98 17.98
CA LEU A 165 14.49 -3.14 18.62
C LEU A 165 13.07 -2.86 19.12
N ARG A 166 12.81 -1.66 19.67
CA ARG A 166 11.44 -1.23 20.01
C ARG A 166 10.53 -1.25 18.80
N SER A 167 10.96 -0.67 17.68
CA SER A 167 10.20 -0.66 16.44
C SER A 167 9.92 -2.09 15.92
N GLU A 168 10.91 -3.00 15.98
CA GLU A 168 10.72 -4.41 15.60
C GLU A 168 9.72 -5.13 16.52
N CYS A 169 9.79 -4.92 17.83
CA CYS A 169 8.84 -5.48 18.80
C CYS A 169 7.42 -4.97 18.55
N GLU A 170 7.24 -3.67 18.33
CA GLU A 170 5.95 -3.09 18.00
C GLU A 170 5.41 -3.60 16.66
N SER A 171 6.28 -3.82 15.67
CA SER A 171 5.90 -4.43 14.40
C SER A 171 5.40 -5.86 14.60
N ALA A 172 6.07 -6.66 15.44
CA ALA A 172 5.64 -8.01 15.78
C ALA A 172 4.27 -8.00 16.50
N LEU A 173 4.06 -7.08 17.45
CA LEU A 173 2.78 -6.89 18.13
C LEU A 173 1.65 -6.49 17.16
N ARG A 174 1.91 -5.60 16.19
CA ARG A 174 0.96 -5.25 15.12
C ARG A 174 0.57 -6.47 14.28
N SER A 175 1.54 -7.30 13.90
CA SER A 175 1.27 -8.52 13.14
C SER A 175 0.46 -9.53 13.95
N LEU A 176 0.81 -9.73 15.23
CA LEU A 176 0.07 -10.59 16.14
C LEU A 176 -1.39 -10.14 16.29
N PHE A 177 -1.63 -8.83 16.46
CA PHE A 177 -2.98 -8.29 16.58
C PHE A 177 -3.89 -8.64 15.38
N LEU A 178 -3.34 -8.76 14.17
CA LEU A 178 -4.10 -9.12 12.97
C LEU A 178 -4.45 -10.60 12.87
N THR A 179 -3.92 -11.45 13.76
CA THR A 179 -4.28 -12.87 13.81
C THR A 179 -5.54 -13.09 14.64
N SER A 180 -6.48 -13.90 14.13
CA SER A 180 -7.81 -14.10 14.74
C SER A 180 -7.77 -14.62 16.18
N SER A 181 -6.74 -15.37 16.55
CA SER A 181 -6.49 -15.91 17.89
C SER A 181 -5.98 -14.88 18.91
N VAL A 182 -5.47 -13.72 18.47
CA VAL A 182 -4.84 -12.71 19.34
C VAL A 182 -5.59 -11.38 19.33
N SER A 183 -6.37 -11.08 18.28
CA SER A 183 -7.12 -9.82 18.09
C SER A 183 -8.14 -9.45 19.20
N GLY A 184 -8.20 -10.23 20.29
CA GLY A 184 -9.11 -10.06 21.43
C GLY A 184 -8.50 -9.39 22.68
N THR A 185 -9.11 -9.72 23.83
CA THR A 185 -9.02 -9.03 25.14
C THR A 185 -7.63 -8.65 25.68
N LEU A 186 -6.52 -9.22 25.19
CA LEU A 186 -5.19 -8.90 25.70
C LEU A 186 -4.84 -7.43 25.47
N PHE A 187 -5.00 -6.93 24.24
CA PHE A 187 -4.68 -5.53 23.91
C PHE A 187 -5.59 -4.56 24.65
N GLU A 188 -6.87 -4.92 24.80
CA GLU A 188 -7.85 -4.17 25.59
C GLU A 188 -7.45 -4.11 27.07
N LYS A 189 -7.01 -5.23 27.66
CA LYS A 189 -6.48 -5.27 29.03
C LYS A 189 -5.24 -4.40 29.19
N LYS A 190 -4.35 -4.36 28.19
CA LYS A 190 -3.13 -3.53 28.24
C LYS A 190 -3.40 -2.03 28.21
N LEU A 191 -4.61 -1.59 27.89
CA LEU A 191 -5.02 -0.18 28.06
C LEU A 191 -5.01 0.27 29.53
N ALA A 192 -5.09 -0.65 30.49
CA ALA A 192 -5.04 -0.36 31.92
C ALA A 192 -3.69 -0.74 32.57
N ASP A 193 -2.66 -1.04 31.77
CA ASP A 193 -1.35 -1.45 32.32
C ASP A 193 -0.68 -0.29 33.08
N SER A 194 0.01 -0.60 34.18
CA SER A 194 0.77 0.39 34.95
C SER A 194 1.85 1.10 34.12
N ASN A 195 2.44 0.41 33.14
CA ASN A 195 3.49 0.95 32.30
C ASN A 195 2.91 1.78 31.13
N PRO A 196 3.22 3.09 31.03
CA PRO A 196 2.64 3.96 30.00
C PRO A 196 3.06 3.57 28.57
N TYR A 197 4.23 2.98 28.38
CA TYR A 197 4.68 2.56 27.05
C TYR A 197 3.82 1.40 26.51
N LYS A 198 3.50 0.42 27.37
CA LYS A 198 2.60 -0.69 27.02
C LYS A 198 1.19 -0.19 26.68
N ARG A 199 0.64 0.74 27.50
CA ARG A 199 -0.65 1.39 27.22
C ARG A 199 -0.64 2.10 25.87
N ALA A 200 0.40 2.90 25.60
CA ALA A 200 0.50 3.69 24.37
C ALA A 200 0.53 2.80 23.13
N VAL A 201 1.32 1.72 23.13
CA VAL A 201 1.40 0.78 21.99
C VAL A 201 0.09 0.02 21.80
N ALA A 202 -0.52 -0.48 22.88
CA ALA A 202 -1.80 -1.16 22.79
C ALA A 202 -2.88 -0.24 22.20
N ALA A 203 -2.99 0.99 22.73
CA ALA A 203 -3.96 1.98 22.28
C ALA A 203 -3.74 2.40 20.82
N GLU A 204 -2.50 2.66 20.40
CA GLU A 204 -2.16 2.98 19.01
C GLU A 204 -2.59 1.85 18.06
N ILE A 205 -2.33 0.59 18.43
CA ILE A 205 -2.67 -0.57 17.61
C ILE A 205 -4.19 -0.73 17.49
N LEU A 206 -4.92 -0.62 18.62
CA LEU A 206 -6.38 -0.68 18.60
C LEU A 206 -6.98 0.43 17.75
N VAL A 207 -6.46 1.66 17.87
CA VAL A 207 -6.93 2.79 17.06
C VAL A 207 -6.65 2.54 15.57
N ARG A 208 -5.45 2.12 15.18
CA ARG A 208 -5.08 1.95 13.77
C ARG A 208 -5.64 0.71 13.09
N LYS A 209 -5.95 -0.35 13.84
CA LYS A 209 -6.26 -1.69 13.28
C LYS A 209 -7.48 -2.37 13.89
N GLY A 210 -7.98 -1.88 15.02
CA GLY A 210 -9.07 -2.50 15.76
C GLY A 210 -10.45 -2.29 15.11
N THR A 211 -11.43 -3.01 15.64
CA THR A 211 -12.85 -2.79 15.33
C THR A 211 -13.35 -1.47 15.93
N PRO A 212 -14.49 -0.91 15.46
CA PRO A 212 -15.06 0.32 16.05
C PRO A 212 -15.22 0.26 17.57
N ASN A 213 -15.64 -0.88 18.12
CA ASN A 213 -15.74 -1.09 19.57
C ASN A 213 -14.37 -1.00 20.26
N GLN A 214 -13.34 -1.59 19.68
CA GLN A 214 -11.98 -1.56 20.22
C GLN A 214 -11.35 -0.17 20.14
N ILE A 215 -11.61 0.56 19.06
CA ILE A 215 -11.21 1.96 18.92
C ILE A 215 -11.87 2.80 20.01
N ALA A 216 -13.16 2.56 20.30
CA ALA A 216 -13.89 3.30 21.34
C ALA A 216 -13.31 3.07 22.75
N LEU A 217 -12.78 1.88 23.05
CA LEU A 217 -12.13 1.58 24.34
C LEU A 217 -10.88 2.43 24.59
N ALA A 218 -10.13 2.80 23.54
CA ALA A 218 -8.91 3.59 23.67
C ALA A 218 -9.19 5.09 23.91
N LYS A 219 -10.42 5.57 23.66
CA LYS A 219 -10.78 7.00 23.71
C LYS A 219 -10.40 7.70 25.02
N SER A 220 -10.58 7.04 26.16
CA SER A 220 -10.29 7.65 27.47
C SER A 220 -8.80 7.98 27.68
N LEU A 221 -7.90 7.28 26.96
CA LEU A 221 -6.46 7.50 27.05
C LEU A 221 -6.00 8.80 26.36
N LEU A 222 -6.89 9.54 25.68
CA LEU A 222 -6.61 10.90 25.20
C LEU A 222 -6.36 11.87 26.36
N GLU A 223 -6.83 11.54 27.56
CA GLU A 223 -6.59 12.28 28.81
C GLU A 223 -5.66 11.50 29.77
N ASP A 224 -4.90 10.51 29.26
CA ASP A 224 -3.95 9.74 30.08
C ASP A 224 -2.94 10.68 30.78
N PRO A 225 -2.50 10.36 32.02
CA PRO A 225 -1.50 11.16 32.73
C PRO A 225 -0.16 11.24 32.00
N SER A 226 0.19 10.23 31.19
CA SER A 226 1.43 10.21 30.42
C SER A 226 1.28 10.96 29.09
N SER A 227 2.15 11.94 28.87
CA SER A 227 2.24 12.67 27.60
C SER A 227 2.59 11.77 26.42
N LEU A 228 3.35 10.69 26.64
CA LEU A 228 3.66 9.68 25.62
C LEU A 228 2.39 9.01 25.10
N VAL A 229 1.52 8.54 26.02
CA VAL A 229 0.27 7.86 25.67
C VAL A 229 -0.62 8.80 24.88
N ARG A 230 -0.82 10.02 25.38
CA ARG A 230 -1.62 11.05 24.69
C ARG A 230 -1.09 11.36 23.30
N THR A 231 0.23 11.54 23.16
CA THR A 231 0.85 11.90 21.87
C THR A 231 0.65 10.81 20.84
N ARG A 232 0.97 9.54 21.16
CA ARG A 232 0.80 8.43 20.20
C ARG A 232 -0.65 8.25 19.80
N LEU A 233 -1.57 8.38 20.76
CA LEU A 233 -2.99 8.21 20.52
C LEU A 233 -3.58 9.35 19.69
N VAL A 234 -3.20 10.60 19.99
CA VAL A 234 -3.59 11.77 19.19
C VAL A 234 -3.17 11.60 17.74
N ILE A 235 -1.90 11.25 17.49
CA ILE A 235 -1.40 11.02 16.13
C ILE A 235 -2.21 9.92 15.43
N ALA A 236 -2.47 8.81 16.11
CA ALA A 236 -3.22 7.69 15.54
C ALA A 236 -4.67 8.05 15.15
N TYR A 237 -5.35 8.91 15.92
CA TYR A 237 -6.69 9.41 15.59
C TYR A 237 -6.67 10.50 14.51
N LEU A 238 -5.70 11.42 14.56
CA LEU A 238 -5.55 12.48 13.55
C LEU A 238 -5.27 11.89 12.15
N GLU A 239 -4.44 10.85 12.06
CA GLU A 239 -4.22 10.11 10.80
C GLU A 239 -5.51 9.50 10.23
N GLN A 240 -6.46 9.16 11.11
CA GLN A 240 -7.79 8.67 10.76
C GLN A 240 -8.83 9.76 10.55
N LYS A 241 -8.42 11.03 10.66
CA LYS A 241 -9.30 12.19 10.53
C LYS A 241 -10.44 12.17 11.55
N ASP A 242 -10.19 11.56 12.71
CA ASP A 242 -11.13 11.55 13.83
C ASP A 242 -10.93 12.82 14.68
N ARG A 243 -11.96 13.68 14.67
CA ARG A 243 -11.95 14.97 15.37
C ARG A 243 -11.84 14.84 16.89
N ILE A 244 -12.08 13.65 17.45
CA ILE A 244 -12.03 13.37 18.88
C ILE A 244 -10.69 13.71 19.51
N ALA A 245 -9.61 13.63 18.73
CA ALA A 245 -8.26 13.93 19.17
C ALA A 245 -7.91 15.43 19.14
N LEU A 246 -8.71 16.28 18.49
CA LEU A 246 -8.38 17.71 18.35
C LEU A 246 -8.22 18.44 19.69
N PRO A 247 -9.09 18.26 20.70
CA PRO A 247 -8.89 18.91 22.00
C PRO A 247 -7.57 18.49 22.67
N ALA A 248 -7.23 17.20 22.61
CA ALA A 248 -5.99 16.68 23.17
C ALA A 248 -4.76 17.13 22.36
N ALA A 249 -4.86 17.20 21.03
CA ALA A 249 -3.82 17.74 20.15
C ALA A 249 -3.52 19.21 20.49
N LEU A 250 -4.56 20.03 20.61
CA LEU A 250 -4.40 21.43 20.99
C LEU A 250 -3.73 21.57 22.36
N LYS A 251 -4.10 20.77 23.36
CA LYS A 251 -3.39 20.75 24.67
C LYS A 251 -1.90 20.39 24.53
N LEU A 252 -1.56 19.41 23.68
CA LEU A 252 -0.18 18.95 23.50
C LEU A 252 0.73 19.95 22.77
N LEU A 253 0.18 20.94 22.04
CA LEU A 253 0.99 22.03 21.47
C LEU A 253 1.73 22.82 22.55
N ALA A 254 1.15 22.95 23.74
CA ALA A 254 1.76 23.60 24.89
C ALA A 254 2.63 22.66 25.74
N SER A 255 3.01 21.48 25.24
CA SER A 255 3.86 20.53 25.96
C SER A 255 5.22 21.15 26.32
N ASP A 256 5.78 20.77 27.48
CA ASP A 256 7.15 21.11 27.84
C ASP A 256 8.19 20.47 26.91
N SER A 257 7.83 19.36 26.25
CA SER A 257 8.66 18.72 25.23
C SER A 257 8.48 19.40 23.88
N LYS A 258 9.56 19.99 23.37
CA LYS A 258 9.62 20.56 22.02
C LYS A 258 9.28 19.53 20.94
N ASP A 259 9.80 18.32 21.06
CA ASP A 259 9.61 17.28 20.05
C ASP A 259 8.12 16.91 19.93
N ILE A 260 7.43 16.80 21.08
CA ILE A 260 5.97 16.57 21.11
C ILE A 260 5.23 17.74 20.47
N SER A 261 5.51 18.98 20.89
CA SER A 261 4.85 20.17 20.36
C SER A 261 5.02 20.29 18.84
N SER A 262 6.24 20.10 18.34
CA SER A 262 6.59 20.18 16.91
C SER A 262 5.92 19.06 16.09
N LEU A 263 5.86 17.84 16.63
CA LEU A 263 5.20 16.71 15.98
C LEU A 263 3.68 16.93 15.86
N ILE A 264 3.06 17.48 16.90
CA ILE A 264 1.63 17.79 16.91
C ILE A 264 1.32 18.94 15.95
N GLU A 265 2.10 20.01 15.97
CA GLU A 265 1.94 21.13 15.03
C GLU A 265 2.09 20.66 13.57
N SER A 266 3.09 19.80 13.28
CA SER A 266 3.28 19.23 11.95
C SER A 266 2.05 18.43 11.50
N SER A 267 1.44 17.71 12.43
CA SER A 267 0.25 16.89 12.18
C SER A 267 -0.99 17.74 11.91
N LEU A 268 -1.20 18.81 12.70
CA LEU A 268 -2.27 19.78 12.49
C LEU A 268 -2.08 20.56 11.18
N THR A 269 -0.84 20.96 10.87
CA THR A 269 -0.48 21.61 9.61
C THR A 269 -0.78 20.71 8.41
N SER A 270 -0.44 19.42 8.49
CA SER A 270 -0.75 18.44 7.44
C SER A 270 -2.26 18.29 7.21
N LEU A 271 -3.03 18.24 8.29
CA LEU A 271 -4.49 18.17 8.22
C LEU A 271 -5.10 19.42 7.58
N ALA A 272 -4.70 20.61 8.05
CA ALA A 272 -5.19 21.89 7.59
C ALA A 272 -4.73 22.25 6.16
N GLY A 273 -3.60 21.73 5.70
CA GLY A 273 -3.08 21.99 4.35
C GLY A 273 -2.85 23.47 4.11
N GLU A 274 -3.41 24.01 3.03
CA GLU A 274 -3.34 25.42 2.69
C GLU A 274 -4.05 26.35 3.70
N TRP A 275 -4.89 25.81 4.57
CA TRP A 275 -5.58 26.56 5.63
C TRP A 275 -4.77 26.65 6.93
N ALA A 276 -3.58 26.02 6.97
CA ALA A 276 -2.75 25.99 8.16
C ALA A 276 -2.25 27.39 8.53
N ILE A 277 -2.27 27.69 9.82
CA ILE A 277 -1.63 28.88 10.37
C ILE A 277 -0.16 28.61 10.71
N GLN A 278 0.63 29.66 10.86
CA GLN A 278 2.00 29.56 11.37
C GLN A 278 2.05 30.08 12.80
N GLY A 279 2.56 29.24 13.71
CA GLY A 279 2.88 29.62 15.07
C GLY A 279 4.13 30.49 15.19
N PRO A 280 4.39 31.04 16.40
CA PRO A 280 5.68 31.64 16.74
C PRO A 280 6.83 30.63 16.54
N LYS A 281 7.97 31.11 16.03
CA LYS A 281 9.13 30.25 15.71
C LYS A 281 10.09 30.00 16.89
N ASN A 282 9.91 30.71 18.00
CA ASN A 282 10.82 30.62 19.15
C ASN A 282 10.57 29.34 19.94
N ASP A 283 11.66 28.81 20.52
CA ASP A 283 11.68 27.52 21.20
C ASP A 283 11.61 27.65 22.73
N ASP A 284 10.59 28.36 23.20
CA ASP A 284 10.36 28.60 24.63
C ASP A 284 8.90 28.28 25.01
N SER A 285 8.64 28.11 26.32
CA SER A 285 7.32 27.72 26.82
C SER A 285 6.25 28.76 26.54
N VAL A 286 6.59 30.05 26.54
CA VAL A 286 5.65 31.14 26.23
C VAL A 286 5.23 31.04 24.77
N SER A 287 6.19 30.85 23.87
CA SER A 287 5.95 30.68 22.44
C SER A 287 5.08 29.47 22.13
N ARG A 288 5.28 28.34 22.82
CA ARG A 288 4.41 27.15 22.69
C ARG A 288 2.98 27.39 23.18
N ASN A 289 2.80 28.12 24.29
CA ASN A 289 1.46 28.52 24.76
C ASN A 289 0.76 29.48 23.80
N ILE A 290 1.48 30.43 23.21
CA ILE A 290 0.94 31.31 22.17
C ILE A 290 0.54 30.50 20.94
N ASN A 291 1.37 29.54 20.52
CA ASN A 291 1.05 28.66 19.39
C ASN A 291 -0.22 27.85 19.65
N GLN A 292 -0.33 27.27 20.85
CA GLN A 292 -1.51 26.54 21.30
C GLN A 292 -2.77 27.42 21.26
N ALA A 293 -2.69 28.66 21.76
CA ALA A 293 -3.79 29.62 21.72
C ALA A 293 -4.16 30.02 20.29
N ALA A 294 -3.18 30.21 19.40
CA ALA A 294 -3.38 30.54 18.00
C ALA A 294 -4.12 29.41 17.27
N TRP A 295 -3.67 28.16 17.40
CA TRP A 295 -4.34 27.00 16.81
C TRP A 295 -5.74 26.77 17.38
N ALA A 296 -5.92 26.96 18.68
CA ALA A 296 -7.23 26.84 19.31
C ALA A 296 -8.20 27.94 18.85
N GLY A 297 -7.70 29.18 18.70
CA GLY A 297 -8.46 30.30 18.15
C GLY A 297 -8.83 30.08 16.69
N TRP A 298 -7.87 29.65 15.87
CA TRP A 298 -8.10 29.30 14.47
C TRP A 298 -9.16 28.21 14.33
N TRP A 299 -9.05 27.10 15.08
CA TRP A 299 -10.03 26.02 15.04
C TRP A 299 -11.45 26.51 15.38
N LYS A 300 -11.59 27.40 16.36
CA LYS A 300 -12.89 28.02 16.73
C LYS A 300 -13.39 29.01 15.68
N SER A 301 -12.50 29.62 14.90
CA SER A 301 -12.85 30.60 13.88
C SER A 301 -13.34 29.99 12.57
N ILE A 302 -13.17 28.67 12.37
CA ILE A 302 -13.61 28.01 11.15
C ILE A 302 -15.13 28.10 11.04
N ASN A 303 -15.58 28.83 10.02
CA ASN A 303 -16.99 28.96 9.71
C ASN A 303 -17.46 27.76 8.87
N GLU A 304 -18.39 26.98 9.43
CA GLU A 304 -18.94 25.80 8.78
C GLU A 304 -19.61 26.11 7.42
N GLN A 305 -20.21 27.30 7.28
CA GLN A 305 -20.89 27.69 6.04
C GLN A 305 -19.90 28.01 4.92
N ASP A 306 -18.74 28.58 5.25
CA ASP A 306 -17.73 28.93 4.25
C ASP A 306 -17.10 27.67 3.65
N LEU A 307 -16.92 26.61 4.47
CA LEU A 307 -16.47 25.30 3.98
C LEU A 307 -17.44 24.71 2.96
N LEU A 308 -18.75 24.80 3.21
CA LEU A 308 -19.78 24.29 2.29
C LEU A 308 -20.02 25.20 1.09
N ALA A 309 -19.76 26.50 1.21
CA ALA A 309 -19.94 27.46 0.12
C ALA A 309 -19.09 27.09 -1.11
N LEU A 310 -17.83 26.70 -0.91
CA LEU A 310 -16.94 26.26 -1.99
C LEU A 310 -17.49 25.04 -2.73
N LEU A 311 -18.08 24.07 -2.03
CA LEU A 311 -18.76 22.94 -2.68
C LEU A 311 -19.99 23.39 -3.45
N ARG A 312 -20.80 24.29 -2.89
CA ARG A 312 -22.03 24.80 -3.55
C ARG A 312 -21.70 25.58 -4.81
N GLU A 313 -20.66 26.42 -4.79
CA GLU A 313 -20.18 27.17 -5.95
C GLU A 313 -19.65 26.25 -7.05
N ALA A 314 -19.06 25.12 -6.68
CA ALA A 314 -18.61 24.09 -7.62
C ALA A 314 -19.72 23.11 -8.06
N THR A 315 -20.96 23.29 -7.62
CA THR A 315 -22.09 22.39 -7.91
C THR A 315 -22.99 22.95 -9.01
N ALA A 316 -23.22 22.19 -10.07
CA ALA A 316 -24.19 22.57 -11.09
C ALA A 316 -25.62 22.47 -10.56
N PRO A 317 -26.54 23.37 -10.95
CA PRO A 317 -27.95 23.26 -10.60
C PRO A 317 -28.53 21.90 -11.04
N LEU A 318 -29.29 21.24 -10.14
CA LEU A 318 -29.83 19.89 -10.38
C LEU A 318 -30.69 19.79 -11.65
N ALA A 319 -31.44 20.86 -11.98
CA ALA A 319 -32.23 20.92 -13.20
C ALA A 319 -31.36 20.81 -14.46
N LEU A 320 -30.21 21.49 -14.49
CA LEU A 320 -29.28 21.44 -15.62
C LEU A 320 -28.53 20.11 -15.70
N ILE A 321 -28.22 19.50 -14.54
CA ILE A 321 -27.67 18.13 -14.49
C ILE A 321 -28.68 17.15 -15.08
N SER A 322 -29.95 17.25 -14.69
CA SER A 322 -31.01 16.35 -15.13
C SER A 322 -31.32 16.50 -16.63
N GLU A 323 -31.31 17.72 -17.14
CA GLU A 323 -31.43 18.00 -18.58
C GLU A 323 -30.26 17.38 -19.36
N SER A 324 -29.02 17.61 -18.89
CA SER A 324 -27.82 17.07 -19.53
C SER A 324 -27.78 15.54 -19.47
N ASP A 325 -28.14 14.94 -18.33
CA ASP A 325 -28.22 13.49 -18.14
C ASP A 325 -29.21 12.83 -19.10
N LYS A 326 -30.37 13.44 -19.33
CA LYS A 326 -31.35 12.95 -20.31
C LYS A 326 -30.76 12.90 -21.72
N ILE A 327 -30.10 13.98 -22.14
CA ILE A 327 -29.47 14.07 -23.47
C ILE A 327 -28.34 13.03 -23.61
N PHE A 328 -27.50 12.88 -22.59
CA PHE A 328 -26.41 11.90 -22.59
C PHE A 328 -26.93 10.46 -22.71
N LYS A 329 -28.03 10.12 -22.02
CA LYS A 329 -28.66 8.80 -22.06
C LYS A 329 -29.26 8.44 -23.42
N GLU A 330 -29.65 9.42 -24.24
CA GLU A 330 -30.14 9.18 -25.60
C GLU A 330 -29.04 8.65 -26.53
N ASN A 331 -27.77 8.78 -26.14
CA ASN A 331 -26.60 8.31 -26.89
C ASN A 331 -26.58 8.83 -28.35
N ASN A 332 -27.16 10.00 -28.58
CA ASN A 332 -27.18 10.69 -29.86
C ASN A 332 -26.03 11.71 -29.90
N ILE A 333 -25.03 11.41 -30.74
CA ILE A 333 -23.79 12.20 -30.84
C ILE A 333 -24.09 13.64 -31.28
N GLU A 334 -25.01 13.87 -32.23
CA GLU A 334 -25.32 15.20 -32.74
C GLU A 334 -26.06 16.05 -31.70
N LEU A 335 -27.05 15.47 -31.02
CA LEU A 335 -27.77 16.15 -29.94
C LEU A 335 -26.83 16.51 -28.78
N THR A 336 -25.96 15.58 -28.39
CA THR A 336 -24.94 15.83 -27.36
C THR A 336 -23.98 16.94 -27.79
N LYS A 337 -23.46 16.92 -29.02
CA LYS A 337 -22.63 18.00 -29.57
C LYS A 337 -23.35 19.35 -29.55
N LYS A 338 -24.63 19.38 -29.95
CA LYS A 338 -25.43 20.60 -29.94
C LYS A 338 -25.59 21.14 -28.52
N HIS A 339 -25.91 20.27 -27.56
CA HIS A 339 -26.05 20.63 -26.15
C HIS A 339 -24.76 21.19 -25.56
N MET A 340 -23.64 20.50 -25.76
CA MET A 340 -22.32 20.93 -25.28
C MET A 340 -21.87 22.27 -25.89
N ASN A 341 -22.38 22.61 -27.08
CA ASN A 341 -22.09 23.88 -27.75
C ASN A 341 -23.01 25.04 -27.33
N THR A 342 -24.02 24.81 -26.49
CA THR A 342 -24.85 25.89 -25.96
C THR A 342 -24.04 26.80 -25.04
N ARG A 343 -24.39 28.09 -25.02
CA ARG A 343 -23.75 29.07 -24.12
C ARG A 343 -23.92 28.67 -22.65
N ALA A 344 -25.09 28.17 -22.28
CA ALA A 344 -25.40 27.74 -20.91
C ALA A 344 -24.47 26.60 -20.45
N PHE A 345 -24.17 25.64 -21.33
CA PHE A 345 -23.28 24.52 -21.02
C PHE A 345 -21.81 24.94 -21.01
N LYS A 346 -21.34 25.68 -22.02
CA LYS A 346 -19.93 26.11 -22.12
C LYS A 346 -19.49 27.06 -21.02
N SER A 347 -20.39 27.93 -20.56
CA SER A 347 -20.07 28.93 -19.53
C SER A 347 -20.20 28.42 -18.09
N ASN A 348 -20.64 27.17 -17.90
CA ASN A 348 -20.84 26.58 -16.58
C ASN A 348 -19.75 25.52 -16.28
N PRO A 349 -18.72 25.85 -15.48
CA PRO A 349 -17.65 24.91 -15.15
C PRO A 349 -18.14 23.63 -14.46
N ALA A 350 -19.18 23.72 -13.63
CA ALA A 350 -19.70 22.55 -12.92
C ALA A 350 -20.39 21.56 -13.88
N LEU A 351 -21.05 22.04 -14.95
CA LEU A 351 -21.57 21.17 -16.02
C LEU A 351 -20.45 20.55 -16.87
N GLN A 352 -19.38 21.30 -17.14
CA GLN A 352 -18.18 20.75 -17.79
C GLN A 352 -17.55 19.64 -16.94
N ALA A 353 -17.50 19.83 -15.62
CA ALA A 353 -17.02 18.81 -14.70
C ALA A 353 -17.96 17.59 -14.64
N PHE A 354 -19.29 17.80 -14.70
CA PHE A 354 -20.25 16.70 -14.82
C PHE A 354 -20.03 15.87 -16.10
N LEU A 355 -19.78 16.53 -17.23
CA LEU A 355 -19.41 15.86 -18.48
C LEU A 355 -18.15 15.01 -18.34
N LEU A 356 -17.10 15.55 -17.71
CA LEU A 356 -15.87 14.79 -17.46
C LEU A 356 -16.14 13.57 -16.57
N ASN A 357 -16.87 13.74 -15.47
CA ASN A 357 -17.23 12.66 -14.55
C ASN A 357 -18.01 11.54 -15.27
N ARG A 358 -19.02 11.92 -16.06
CA ARG A 358 -19.82 10.97 -16.85
C ARG A 358 -18.97 10.27 -17.90
N SER A 359 -18.12 11.00 -18.61
CA SER A 359 -17.26 10.46 -19.68
C SER A 359 -16.26 9.42 -19.20
N ALA A 360 -15.85 9.46 -17.92
CA ALA A 360 -14.94 8.46 -17.36
C ALA A 360 -15.52 7.04 -17.43
N PHE A 361 -16.85 6.90 -17.50
CA PHE A 361 -17.52 5.61 -17.54
C PHE A 361 -18.36 5.37 -18.80
N ASP A 362 -18.66 6.41 -19.57
CA ASP A 362 -19.34 6.36 -20.87
C ASP A 362 -18.33 6.52 -22.03
N ILE A 363 -18.06 5.43 -22.75
CA ILE A 363 -17.09 5.40 -23.85
C ILE A 363 -17.47 6.27 -25.04
N ASN A 364 -18.77 6.47 -25.30
CA ASN A 364 -19.22 7.26 -26.43
C ASN A 364 -19.01 8.74 -26.13
N LEU A 365 -19.30 9.16 -24.89
CA LEU A 365 -18.97 10.50 -24.42
C LEU A 365 -17.46 10.72 -24.33
N ALA A 366 -16.69 9.75 -23.84
CA ALA A 366 -15.22 9.84 -23.78
C ALA A 366 -14.61 10.13 -25.15
N LYS A 367 -14.98 9.35 -26.17
CA LYS A 367 -14.55 9.55 -27.56
C LYS A 367 -15.01 10.88 -28.13
N LEU A 368 -16.22 11.30 -27.77
CA LEU A 368 -16.79 12.55 -28.26
C LEU A 368 -16.00 13.78 -27.76
N ILE A 369 -15.60 13.77 -26.48
CA ILE A 369 -14.93 14.91 -25.85
C ILE A 369 -13.41 14.85 -25.92
N GLU A 370 -12.84 13.74 -26.39
CA GLU A 370 -11.39 13.52 -26.51
C GLU A 370 -10.61 14.71 -27.10
N PRO A 371 -11.07 15.41 -28.17
CA PRO A 371 -10.35 16.56 -28.71
C PRO A 371 -10.30 17.77 -27.78
N GLU A 372 -11.27 17.91 -26.87
CA GLU A 372 -11.45 19.08 -25.99
C GLU A 372 -11.13 18.78 -24.52
N ILE A 373 -10.88 17.51 -24.16
CA ILE A 373 -10.75 17.05 -22.77
C ILE A 373 -9.67 17.80 -21.98
N ASN A 374 -8.52 18.09 -22.62
CA ASN A 374 -7.43 18.81 -21.98
C ASN A 374 -7.79 20.29 -21.75
N THR A 375 -8.49 20.91 -22.70
CA THR A 375 -9.00 22.27 -22.55
C THR A 375 -9.99 22.36 -21.40
N ILE A 376 -10.93 21.41 -21.32
CA ILE A 376 -11.89 21.34 -20.23
C ILE A 376 -11.16 21.16 -18.88
N LYS A 377 -10.21 20.22 -18.79
CA LYS A 377 -9.42 20.00 -17.57
C LYS A 377 -8.63 21.25 -17.15
N LEU A 378 -8.01 21.96 -18.09
CA LEU A 378 -7.27 23.20 -17.82
C LEU A 378 -8.20 24.31 -17.30
N GLN A 379 -9.39 24.47 -17.89
CA GLN A 379 -10.39 25.43 -17.42
C GLN A 379 -10.86 25.14 -15.99
N LEU A 380 -10.89 23.87 -15.60
CA LEU A 380 -11.33 23.45 -14.27
C LEU A 380 -10.24 23.56 -13.19
N GLN A 381 -8.99 23.87 -13.54
CA GLN A 381 -7.89 23.98 -12.57
C GLN A 381 -8.04 25.16 -11.59
N SER A 382 -8.71 26.24 -11.99
CA SER A 382 -8.85 27.43 -11.14
C SER A 382 -9.90 27.30 -10.03
N ASN A 383 -10.79 26.31 -10.08
CA ASN A 383 -11.93 26.14 -9.17
C ASN A 383 -11.91 24.79 -8.41
N GLN A 384 -10.72 24.26 -8.12
CA GLN A 384 -10.62 22.91 -7.55
C GLN A 384 -10.93 22.86 -6.05
N ILE A 385 -11.86 21.99 -5.69
CA ILE A 385 -12.02 21.49 -4.32
C ILE A 385 -10.74 20.78 -3.91
N THR A 386 -10.11 21.24 -2.83
CA THR A 386 -8.83 20.69 -2.37
C THR A 386 -9.03 19.51 -1.41
N PRO A 387 -8.04 18.60 -1.32
CA PRO A 387 -8.05 17.56 -0.28
C PRO A 387 -8.11 18.13 1.15
N ALA A 388 -7.53 19.30 1.40
CA ALA A 388 -7.54 19.92 2.72
C ALA A 388 -8.94 20.43 3.09
N LEU A 389 -9.66 21.05 2.14
CA LEU A 389 -11.06 21.44 2.34
C LEU A 389 -11.91 20.23 2.75
N VAL A 390 -11.77 19.09 2.05
CA VAL A 390 -12.52 17.87 2.38
C VAL A 390 -12.15 17.34 3.78
N ARG A 391 -10.86 17.38 4.17
CA ARG A 391 -10.43 17.03 5.53
C ARG A 391 -11.03 17.96 6.58
N LEU A 392 -11.09 19.26 6.32
CA LEU A 392 -11.72 20.22 7.24
C LEU A 392 -13.22 19.98 7.37
N ILE A 393 -13.94 19.73 6.27
CA ILE A 393 -15.35 19.32 6.31
C ILE A 393 -15.51 18.05 7.16
N THR A 394 -14.64 17.06 6.96
CA THR A 394 -14.65 15.80 7.73
C THR A 394 -14.50 16.04 9.24
N LEU A 395 -13.57 16.93 9.64
CA LEU A 395 -13.28 17.22 11.04
C LEU A 395 -14.32 18.13 11.69
N VAL A 396 -14.73 19.20 11.02
CA VAL A 396 -15.69 20.20 11.54
C VAL A 396 -17.08 19.59 11.64
N ARG A 397 -17.49 18.86 10.61
CA ARG A 397 -18.84 18.30 10.42
C ARG A 397 -19.95 19.35 10.32
N PRO A 398 -19.88 20.22 9.29
CA PRO A 398 -20.91 21.22 9.05
C PRO A 398 -22.33 20.62 9.00
N ALA A 399 -23.31 21.35 9.52
CA ALA A 399 -24.71 21.03 9.25
C ALA A 399 -24.99 21.02 7.73
N ASN A 400 -25.77 20.04 7.26
CA ASN A 400 -26.08 19.81 5.84
C ASN A 400 -24.89 19.41 4.95
N ALA A 401 -23.76 18.97 5.54
CA ALA A 401 -22.62 18.50 4.77
C ALA A 401 -22.97 17.28 3.90
N ILE A 402 -23.80 16.35 4.38
CA ILE A 402 -24.20 15.15 3.62
C ILE A 402 -24.94 15.56 2.34
N GLU A 403 -25.97 16.40 2.47
CA GLU A 403 -26.78 16.91 1.37
C GLU A 403 -25.93 17.69 0.37
N THR A 404 -25.04 18.55 0.88
CA THR A 404 -24.16 19.39 0.05
C THR A 404 -23.15 18.53 -0.73
N ILE A 405 -22.54 17.53 -0.08
CA ILE A 405 -21.62 16.60 -0.73
C ILE A 405 -22.35 15.81 -1.82
N LEU A 406 -23.51 15.22 -1.50
CA LEU A 406 -24.30 14.43 -2.45
C LEU A 406 -24.74 15.24 -3.68
N ALA A 407 -25.06 16.53 -3.49
CA ALA A 407 -25.39 17.46 -4.57
C ALA A 407 -24.17 17.78 -5.45
N TYR A 408 -22.98 17.88 -4.86
CA TYR A 408 -21.73 18.16 -5.58
C TYR A 408 -21.24 16.97 -6.42
N ILE A 409 -21.48 15.72 -5.99
CA ILE A 409 -20.92 14.50 -6.62
C ILE A 409 -21.02 14.46 -8.14
N PRO A 410 -22.16 14.76 -8.80
CA PRO A 410 -22.22 14.79 -10.26
C PRO A 410 -21.17 15.71 -10.86
N SER A 411 -20.95 16.89 -10.26
CA SER A 411 -19.97 17.89 -10.72
C SER A 411 -18.53 17.59 -10.25
N CYS A 412 -18.29 16.52 -9.50
CA CYS A 412 -16.97 16.15 -8.99
C CYS A 412 -16.25 15.21 -9.97
N HIS A 413 -15.43 15.74 -10.88
CA HIS A 413 -14.69 14.92 -11.85
C HIS A 413 -13.38 14.30 -11.32
N ASP A 414 -12.87 14.79 -10.18
CA ASP A 414 -11.64 14.29 -9.57
C ASP A 414 -11.94 13.05 -8.71
N GLU A 415 -11.41 11.89 -9.11
CA GLU A 415 -11.58 10.62 -8.40
C GLU A 415 -10.99 10.63 -6.98
N ASN A 416 -9.89 11.37 -6.73
CA ASN A 416 -9.29 11.48 -5.41
C ASN A 416 -10.20 12.26 -4.46
N ILE A 417 -10.81 13.34 -4.95
CA ILE A 417 -11.79 14.11 -4.18
C ILE A 417 -13.04 13.28 -3.92
N GLN A 418 -13.54 12.51 -4.91
CA GLN A 418 -14.63 11.58 -4.68
C GLN A 418 -14.28 10.54 -3.60
N GLU A 419 -13.06 9.97 -3.61
CA GLU A 419 -12.65 9.02 -2.57
C GLU A 419 -12.66 9.67 -1.18
N LEU A 420 -12.06 10.85 -1.04
CA LEU A 420 -12.01 11.60 0.22
C LEU A 420 -13.41 11.99 0.72
N LEU A 421 -14.30 12.42 -0.16
CA LEU A 421 -15.70 12.69 0.18
C LEU A 421 -16.43 11.42 0.62
N GLY A 422 -16.13 10.28 -0.02
CA GLY A 422 -16.67 8.98 0.37
C GLY A 422 -16.18 8.53 1.76
N GLU A 423 -14.90 8.75 2.07
CA GLU A 423 -14.35 8.54 3.42
C GLU A 423 -14.99 9.47 4.45
N CYS A 424 -15.18 10.75 4.10
CA CYS A 424 -15.86 11.73 4.95
C CYS A 424 -17.26 11.25 5.35
N LEU A 425 -18.09 10.84 4.38
CA LEU A 425 -19.45 10.37 4.67
C LEU A 425 -19.45 9.03 5.43
N ALA A 426 -18.50 8.13 5.14
CA ALA A 426 -18.37 6.88 5.90
C ALA A 426 -18.06 7.15 7.38
N LEU A 427 -17.18 8.12 7.70
CA LEU A 427 -16.91 8.55 9.07
C LEU A 427 -18.11 9.20 9.76
N TYR A 428 -19.01 9.85 9.01
CA TYR A 428 -20.23 10.40 9.58
C TYR A 428 -21.22 9.29 9.94
N LEU A 429 -21.35 8.26 9.10
CA LEU A 429 -22.21 7.11 9.36
C LEU A 429 -21.76 6.32 10.59
N ILE A 430 -20.45 6.13 10.77
CA ILE A 430 -19.89 5.43 11.93
C ILE A 430 -20.28 6.14 13.23
N ASP A 431 -20.13 7.46 13.28
CA ASP A 431 -20.39 8.23 14.49
C ASP A 431 -21.88 8.38 14.82
N GLN A 432 -22.73 8.57 13.80
CA GLN A 432 -24.18 8.67 14.00
C GLN A 432 -24.82 7.30 14.27
N ASN A 433 -24.15 6.22 13.87
CA ASN A 433 -24.65 4.84 13.90
C ASN A 433 -26.01 4.66 13.20
N THR A 434 -26.36 5.59 12.30
CA THR A 434 -27.62 5.62 11.56
C THR A 434 -27.37 6.08 10.13
N ILE A 435 -28.13 5.53 9.19
CA ILE A 435 -28.11 5.97 7.79
C ILE A 435 -29.07 7.15 7.67
N THR A 436 -28.62 8.24 7.05
CA THR A 436 -29.46 9.42 6.89
C THR A 436 -30.46 9.24 5.74
N PRO A 437 -31.67 9.82 5.83
CA PRO A 437 -32.67 9.78 4.75
C PRO A 437 -32.12 10.28 3.42
N SER A 438 -31.24 11.30 3.45
CA SER A 438 -30.58 11.87 2.27
C SER A 438 -29.70 10.86 1.55
N LEU A 439 -28.98 10.00 2.28
CA LEU A 439 -28.13 8.96 1.69
C LEU A 439 -28.97 7.80 1.12
N VAL A 440 -30.07 7.43 1.80
CA VAL A 440 -31.04 6.45 1.28
C VAL A 440 -31.67 6.97 -0.02
N ALA A 441 -32.13 8.22 -0.05
CA ALA A 441 -32.67 8.85 -1.26
C ALA A 441 -31.63 8.92 -2.40
N ALA A 442 -30.39 9.24 -2.09
CA ALA A 442 -29.30 9.25 -3.06
C ALA A 442 -29.04 7.85 -3.66
N SER A 443 -29.20 6.78 -2.88
CA SER A 443 -29.06 5.40 -3.34
C SER A 443 -30.14 4.95 -4.33
N THR A 444 -31.18 5.75 -4.56
CA THR A 444 -32.22 5.50 -5.59
C THR A 444 -32.28 6.63 -6.61
N SER A 445 -31.29 7.53 -6.63
CA SER A 445 -31.24 8.67 -7.55
C SER A 445 -31.24 8.21 -9.03
N GLY A 446 -31.98 8.96 -9.85
CA GLY A 446 -31.96 8.81 -11.31
C GLY A 446 -30.63 9.24 -11.96
N ILE A 447 -29.81 10.00 -11.23
CA ILE A 447 -28.44 10.38 -11.63
C ILE A 447 -27.49 9.27 -11.19
N GLU A 448 -26.81 8.65 -12.16
CA GLU A 448 -25.94 7.49 -11.95
C GLU A 448 -24.78 7.78 -10.98
N GLU A 449 -24.13 8.95 -11.10
CA GLU A 449 -23.01 9.36 -10.25
C GLU A 449 -23.39 9.40 -8.78
N THR A 450 -24.52 10.05 -8.47
CA THR A 450 -25.05 10.19 -7.11
C THR A 450 -25.35 8.83 -6.50
N ARG A 451 -26.03 7.95 -7.25
CA ARG A 451 -26.37 6.60 -6.77
C ARG A 451 -25.15 5.71 -6.61
N THR A 452 -24.21 5.77 -7.55
CA THR A 452 -22.93 5.05 -7.48
C THR A 452 -22.18 5.46 -6.21
N PHE A 453 -22.03 6.76 -5.98
CA PHE A 453 -21.33 7.29 -4.82
C PHE A 453 -22.03 6.92 -3.51
N ALA A 454 -23.35 7.13 -3.42
CA ALA A 454 -24.12 6.79 -2.22
C ALA A 454 -23.98 5.30 -1.87
N GLY A 455 -24.10 4.43 -2.86
CA GLY A 455 -23.91 3.00 -2.64
C GLY A 455 -22.48 2.65 -2.21
N ARG A 456 -21.43 3.28 -2.77
CA ARG A 456 -20.04 3.06 -2.34
C ARG A 456 -19.85 3.45 -0.87
N VAL A 457 -20.44 4.57 -0.44
CA VAL A 457 -20.44 5.00 0.96
C VAL A 457 -21.18 4.00 1.85
N LEU A 458 -22.37 3.55 1.44
CA LEU A 458 -23.14 2.54 2.18
C LEU A 458 -22.40 1.21 2.27
N ALA A 459 -21.70 0.79 1.23
CA ALA A 459 -20.91 -0.45 1.20
C ALA A 459 -19.76 -0.44 2.21
N LYS A 460 -19.30 0.74 2.65
CA LYS A 460 -18.32 0.93 3.74
C LYS A 460 -18.92 0.75 5.15
N SER A 461 -20.24 0.72 5.28
CA SER A 461 -20.93 0.56 6.57
C SER A 461 -21.33 -0.90 6.82
N SER A 462 -21.13 -1.38 8.05
CA SER A 462 -21.62 -2.69 8.50
C SER A 462 -23.11 -2.67 8.91
N ASN A 463 -23.79 -1.53 8.82
CA ASN A 463 -25.20 -1.40 9.16
C ASN A 463 -26.09 -2.32 8.29
N ALA A 464 -27.03 -3.04 8.92
CA ALA A 464 -27.87 -4.02 8.24
C ALA A 464 -28.74 -3.42 7.12
N GLU A 465 -29.25 -2.19 7.30
CA GLU A 465 -30.00 -1.47 6.27
C GLU A 465 -29.10 -1.07 5.11
N ALA A 466 -27.87 -0.62 5.38
CA ALA A 466 -26.89 -0.29 4.33
C ALA A 466 -26.55 -1.52 3.49
N GLN A 467 -26.34 -2.67 4.14
CA GLN A 467 -26.09 -3.93 3.46
C GLN A 467 -27.28 -4.37 2.61
N LYS A 468 -28.51 -4.17 3.08
CA LYS A 468 -29.73 -4.44 2.31
C LYS A 468 -29.82 -3.56 1.06
N ILE A 469 -29.56 -2.25 1.19
CA ILE A 469 -29.54 -1.32 0.05
C ILE A 469 -28.45 -1.72 -0.94
N CYS A 470 -27.24 -2.05 -0.47
CA CYS A 470 -26.15 -2.48 -1.34
C CYS A 470 -26.48 -3.78 -2.10
N ALA A 471 -27.18 -4.73 -1.46
CA ALA A 471 -27.65 -5.94 -2.14
C ALA A 471 -28.62 -5.63 -3.28
N THR A 472 -29.48 -4.62 -3.13
CA THR A 472 -30.33 -4.12 -4.23
C THR A 472 -29.49 -3.49 -5.35
N LEU A 473 -28.49 -2.67 -5.00
CA LEU A 473 -27.60 -2.03 -5.97
C LEU A 473 -26.68 -3.00 -6.74
N LEU A 474 -26.45 -4.22 -6.22
CA LEU A 474 -25.77 -5.28 -6.97
C LEU A 474 -26.58 -5.81 -8.16
N SER A 475 -27.88 -5.52 -8.21
CA SER A 475 -28.78 -5.85 -9.34
C SER A 475 -29.16 -4.62 -10.17
N ASP A 476 -28.41 -3.53 -10.01
CA ASP A 476 -28.68 -2.27 -10.69
C ASP A 476 -28.54 -2.37 -12.23
N PRO A 477 -29.39 -1.67 -13.02
CA PRO A 477 -29.28 -1.68 -14.48
C PRO A 477 -27.95 -1.13 -15.01
N SER A 478 -27.28 -0.23 -14.28
CA SER A 478 -25.97 0.29 -14.64
C SER A 478 -24.86 -0.68 -14.27
N THR A 479 -24.02 -1.02 -15.26
CA THR A 479 -22.81 -1.82 -15.03
C THR A 479 -21.78 -1.10 -14.16
N ARG A 480 -21.71 0.24 -14.23
CA ARG A 480 -20.86 1.06 -13.37
C ARG A 480 -21.24 0.90 -11.91
N VAL A 481 -22.52 1.05 -11.59
CA VAL A 481 -23.02 0.90 -10.22
C VAL A 481 -22.70 -0.49 -9.70
N ARG A 482 -23.08 -1.55 -10.42
CA ARG A 482 -22.80 -2.93 -9.97
C ARG A 482 -21.32 -3.17 -9.73
N PHE A 483 -20.44 -2.72 -10.62
CA PHE A 483 -18.99 -2.88 -10.48
C PHE A 483 -18.44 -2.16 -9.24
N GLU A 484 -18.78 -0.88 -9.07
CA GLU A 484 -18.25 -0.05 -7.99
C GLU A 484 -18.72 -0.54 -6.60
N ILE A 485 -19.99 -0.94 -6.49
CA ILE A 485 -20.54 -1.51 -5.25
C ILE A 485 -19.92 -2.86 -4.95
N ALA A 486 -19.79 -3.74 -5.95
CA ALA A 486 -19.19 -5.06 -5.76
C ALA A 486 -17.73 -4.95 -5.30
N ARG A 487 -16.95 -4.06 -5.93
CA ARG A 487 -15.55 -3.79 -5.55
C ARG A 487 -15.44 -3.35 -4.09
N GLU A 488 -16.32 -2.45 -3.65
CA GLU A 488 -16.25 -1.90 -2.30
C GLU A 488 -16.76 -2.89 -1.23
N LEU A 489 -17.80 -3.65 -1.54
CA LEU A 489 -18.29 -4.74 -0.69
C LEU A 489 -17.23 -5.83 -0.47
N ILE A 490 -16.44 -6.16 -1.49
CA ILE A 490 -15.35 -7.14 -1.35
C ILE A 490 -14.26 -6.64 -0.40
N LYS A 491 -13.91 -5.34 -0.44
CA LYS A 491 -12.97 -4.75 0.53
C LYS A 491 -13.48 -4.90 1.96
N ASN A 492 -14.79 -4.84 2.14
CA ASN A 492 -15.50 -5.07 3.41
C ASN A 492 -15.93 -6.53 3.61
N GLN A 493 -15.25 -7.47 2.94
CA GLN A 493 -15.37 -8.91 3.13
C GLN A 493 -16.74 -9.51 2.78
N ASN A 494 -17.58 -8.77 2.06
CA ASN A 494 -18.86 -9.29 1.58
C ASN A 494 -18.67 -10.06 0.27
N LYS A 495 -18.62 -11.39 0.39
CA LYS A 495 -18.40 -12.32 -0.73
C LYS A 495 -19.57 -12.36 -1.73
N ALA A 496 -20.77 -11.90 -1.36
CA ALA A 496 -21.93 -11.93 -2.27
C ALA A 496 -21.72 -11.06 -3.52
N ALA A 497 -20.76 -10.15 -3.49
CA ALA A 497 -20.34 -9.34 -4.62
C ALA A 497 -19.47 -10.08 -5.65
N ILE A 498 -18.85 -11.22 -5.31
CA ILE A 498 -17.96 -11.96 -6.22
C ILE A 498 -18.72 -12.49 -7.47
N PRO A 499 -19.88 -13.15 -7.34
CA PRO A 499 -20.67 -13.56 -8.51
C PRO A 499 -21.03 -12.42 -9.44
N VAL A 500 -21.29 -11.22 -8.90
CA VAL A 500 -21.65 -10.04 -9.68
C VAL A 500 -20.47 -9.56 -10.51
N LEU A 501 -19.25 -9.54 -9.94
CA LEU A 501 -18.04 -9.26 -10.71
C LEU A 501 -17.84 -10.28 -11.83
N ILE A 502 -18.02 -11.57 -11.54
CA ILE A 502 -17.90 -12.63 -12.56
C ILE A 502 -18.90 -12.43 -13.71
N GLU A 503 -20.15 -12.10 -13.40
CA GLU A 503 -21.17 -11.77 -14.41
C GLU A 503 -20.74 -10.57 -15.27
N LEU A 504 -20.23 -9.51 -14.63
CA LEU A 504 -19.88 -8.25 -15.27
C LEU A 504 -18.77 -8.40 -16.31
N ILE A 505 -17.87 -9.39 -16.20
CA ILE A 505 -16.86 -9.72 -17.23
C ILE A 505 -17.51 -9.82 -18.62
N THR A 506 -18.74 -10.34 -18.70
CA THR A 506 -19.46 -10.52 -19.97
C THR A 506 -20.28 -9.32 -20.43
N LYS A 507 -20.36 -8.27 -19.61
CA LYS A 507 -21.28 -7.11 -19.78
C LYS A 507 -20.56 -5.78 -19.99
N VAL A 508 -19.23 -5.76 -19.90
CA VAL A 508 -18.41 -4.56 -20.04
C VAL A 508 -17.45 -4.69 -21.23
N SER A 509 -16.77 -3.59 -21.59
CA SER A 509 -15.71 -3.62 -22.62
C SER A 509 -14.55 -4.54 -22.21
N GLY A 510 -13.78 -5.02 -23.19
CA GLY A 510 -12.63 -5.92 -22.93
C GLY A 510 -11.67 -5.39 -21.85
N GLU A 511 -11.28 -4.12 -21.91
CA GLU A 511 -10.41 -3.50 -20.90
C GLU A 511 -10.99 -3.54 -19.48
N LYS A 512 -12.30 -3.27 -19.33
CA LYS A 512 -12.98 -3.32 -18.03
C LYS A 512 -13.16 -4.77 -17.56
N ALA A 513 -13.38 -5.71 -18.48
CA ALA A 513 -13.47 -7.14 -18.19
C ALA A 513 -12.13 -7.66 -17.67
N ASP A 514 -11.01 -7.24 -18.27
CA ASP A 514 -9.65 -7.55 -17.84
C ASP A 514 -9.33 -6.95 -16.46
N ALA A 515 -9.82 -5.74 -16.18
CA ALA A 515 -9.68 -5.13 -14.85
C ALA A 515 -10.43 -5.93 -13.77
N ILE A 516 -11.63 -6.43 -14.08
CA ILE A 516 -12.40 -7.30 -13.20
C ILE A 516 -11.69 -8.65 -13.00
N ASP A 517 -11.22 -9.28 -14.08
CA ASP A 517 -10.47 -10.55 -14.02
C ASP A 517 -9.25 -10.42 -13.11
N GLN A 518 -8.42 -9.39 -13.28
CA GLN A 518 -7.27 -9.15 -12.39
C GLN A 518 -7.67 -8.96 -10.93
N PHE A 519 -8.77 -8.26 -10.67
CA PHE A 519 -9.25 -8.06 -9.31
C PHE A 519 -9.65 -9.41 -8.67
N LEU A 520 -10.32 -10.28 -9.43
CA LEU A 520 -10.63 -11.65 -9.00
C LEU A 520 -9.36 -12.49 -8.82
N ARG A 521 -8.35 -12.36 -9.69
CA ARG A 521 -7.04 -13.01 -9.53
C ARG A 521 -6.31 -12.58 -8.28
N ALA A 522 -6.37 -11.30 -7.91
CA ALA A 522 -5.76 -10.82 -6.67
C ALA A 522 -6.39 -11.46 -5.43
N ILE A 523 -7.69 -11.80 -5.50
CA ILE A 523 -8.42 -12.50 -4.44
C ILE A 523 -8.07 -13.99 -4.43
N ALA A 524 -8.10 -14.64 -5.60
CA ALA A 524 -7.89 -16.08 -5.75
C ALA A 524 -6.40 -16.51 -5.68
N LYS A 525 -5.47 -15.57 -5.93
CA LYS A 525 -4.03 -15.77 -5.93
C LYS A 525 -3.60 -16.97 -6.79
N ASP A 526 -2.89 -17.92 -6.21
CA ASP A 526 -2.41 -19.16 -6.82
C ASP A 526 -3.53 -20.11 -7.26
N LYS A 527 -4.75 -19.94 -6.73
CA LYS A 527 -5.92 -20.75 -7.10
C LYS A 527 -6.72 -20.17 -8.27
N SER A 528 -6.26 -19.08 -8.88
CA SER A 528 -6.97 -18.45 -10.01
C SER A 528 -7.10 -19.40 -11.22
N PRO A 529 -8.24 -19.43 -11.92
CA PRO A 529 -8.36 -20.17 -13.17
C PRO A 529 -7.46 -19.57 -14.26
N GLU A 530 -6.98 -20.41 -15.19
CA GLU A 530 -6.26 -19.93 -16.37
C GLU A 530 -7.17 -19.07 -17.25
N SER A 531 -6.68 -17.93 -17.74
CA SER A 531 -7.42 -17.13 -18.73
C SER A 531 -7.38 -17.82 -20.10
N LYS A 532 -8.53 -17.85 -20.75
CA LYS A 532 -8.79 -18.29 -22.11
C LYS A 532 -8.77 -17.13 -23.11
N SER A 533 -8.55 -15.89 -22.64
CA SER A 533 -8.62 -14.66 -23.43
C SER A 533 -9.96 -14.48 -24.17
N ASP A 534 -11.04 -14.99 -23.57
CA ASP A 534 -12.43 -14.84 -24.02
C ASP A 534 -13.31 -14.58 -22.81
N SER A 535 -14.04 -13.46 -22.81
CA SER A 535 -14.82 -13.00 -21.66
C SER A 535 -15.87 -14.01 -21.17
N LYS A 536 -16.49 -14.78 -22.08
CA LYS A 536 -17.51 -15.77 -21.70
C LYS A 536 -16.87 -17.02 -21.12
N ALA A 537 -15.79 -17.51 -21.73
CA ALA A 537 -15.03 -18.65 -21.24
C ALA A 537 -14.37 -18.34 -19.89
N ASP A 538 -13.82 -17.14 -19.72
CA ASP A 538 -13.21 -16.68 -18.46
C ASP A 538 -14.25 -16.55 -17.36
N ALA A 539 -15.41 -15.93 -17.64
CA ALA A 539 -16.52 -15.88 -16.69
C ALA A 539 -17.03 -17.28 -16.30
N ALA A 540 -17.08 -18.23 -17.23
CA ALA A 540 -17.45 -19.62 -16.93
C ALA A 540 -16.42 -20.32 -16.03
N ALA A 541 -15.13 -20.14 -16.31
CA ALA A 541 -14.05 -20.68 -15.49
C ALA A 541 -14.06 -20.09 -14.07
N TRP A 542 -14.31 -18.78 -13.94
CA TRP A 542 -14.48 -18.11 -12.66
C TRP A 542 -15.71 -18.61 -11.89
N ASN A 543 -16.82 -18.87 -12.56
CA ASN A 543 -18.00 -19.47 -11.93
C ASN A 543 -17.69 -20.86 -11.35
N ILE A 544 -16.97 -21.70 -12.10
CA ILE A 544 -16.53 -23.03 -11.62
C ILE A 544 -15.63 -22.88 -10.39
N TRP A 545 -14.66 -21.94 -10.44
CA TRP A 545 -13.80 -21.62 -9.31
C TRP A 545 -14.63 -21.18 -8.08
N TRP A 546 -15.61 -20.29 -8.27
CA TRP A 546 -16.45 -19.78 -7.19
C TRP A 546 -17.27 -20.89 -6.51
N GLN A 547 -17.83 -21.82 -7.29
CA GLN A 547 -18.57 -22.97 -6.75
C GLN A 547 -17.68 -23.91 -5.91
N LYS A 548 -16.39 -24.02 -6.26
CA LYS A 548 -15.43 -24.89 -5.56
C LYS A 548 -14.82 -24.22 -4.32
N GLU A 549 -14.35 -22.99 -4.46
CA GLU A 549 -13.51 -22.32 -3.46
C GLU A 549 -14.29 -21.30 -2.61
N GLY A 550 -15.45 -20.82 -3.07
CA GLY A 550 -16.15 -19.68 -2.47
C GLY A 550 -16.58 -19.85 -1.01
N SER A 551 -16.97 -21.08 -0.62
CA SER A 551 -17.32 -21.41 0.77
C SER A 551 -16.11 -21.33 1.71
N GLN A 552 -14.93 -21.71 1.23
CA GLN A 552 -13.67 -21.71 2.00
C GLN A 552 -12.87 -20.40 1.87
N LEU A 553 -13.18 -19.58 0.88
CA LEU A 553 -12.50 -18.31 0.64
C LEU A 553 -12.55 -17.45 1.90
N THR A 554 -11.43 -16.90 2.36
CA THR A 554 -11.44 -15.87 3.40
C THR A 554 -11.02 -14.57 2.77
N LEU A 555 -11.93 -13.61 2.70
CA LEU A 555 -11.59 -12.26 2.28
C LEU A 555 -10.87 -11.61 3.45
N VAL A 556 -9.63 -11.24 3.25
CA VAL A 556 -8.91 -10.38 4.19
C VAL A 556 -9.37 -8.95 3.88
N PRO A 557 -9.73 -8.13 4.89
CA PRO A 557 -10.08 -6.75 4.62
C PRO A 557 -8.98 -6.13 3.78
N GLY A 558 -9.40 -5.44 2.71
CA GLY A 558 -8.46 -4.69 1.89
C GLY A 558 -7.73 -3.75 2.83
N THR A 559 -6.46 -4.02 3.08
CA THR A 559 -5.60 -3.05 3.74
C THR A 559 -5.78 -1.74 2.97
N LYS A 560 -5.84 -0.60 3.67
CA LYS A 560 -5.63 0.73 3.07
C LYS A 560 -4.20 0.78 2.48
N ASN A 561 -3.94 -0.03 1.46
CA ASN A 561 -2.62 -0.48 1.01
C ASN A 561 -2.18 0.31 -0.22
N GLN A 562 -2.28 1.63 -0.12
CA GLN A 562 -1.36 2.50 -0.84
C GLN A 562 -0.57 3.42 0.11
N GLU A 563 -1.00 3.59 1.37
CA GLU A 563 -0.29 4.44 2.34
C GLU A 563 0.86 3.75 3.10
N ILE A 564 1.12 2.45 2.92
CA ILE A 564 2.27 1.80 3.56
C ILE A 564 2.95 0.82 2.60
N LEU A 565 3.43 1.31 1.45
CA LEU A 565 4.56 0.65 0.79
C LEU A 565 5.83 1.18 1.46
N LYS A 566 6.35 0.44 2.44
CA LYS A 566 7.54 0.85 3.19
C LYS A 566 8.82 0.47 2.46
N ASN A 567 8.83 -0.65 1.75
CA ASN A 567 10.04 -1.16 1.13
C ASN A 567 10.25 -0.56 -0.26
N PHE A 568 11.47 -0.67 -0.76
CA PHE A 568 11.88 -0.22 -2.07
C PHE A 568 12.35 -1.40 -2.91
N LEU A 569 11.81 -1.53 -4.12
CA LEU A 569 12.32 -2.45 -5.13
C LEU A 569 13.39 -1.71 -5.95
N VAL A 570 14.62 -2.18 -5.87
CA VAL A 570 15.80 -1.51 -6.42
C VAL A 570 16.36 -2.31 -7.59
N VAL A 571 16.68 -1.63 -8.67
CA VAL A 571 17.46 -2.18 -9.79
C VAL A 571 18.88 -1.65 -9.72
N GLU A 572 19.86 -2.55 -9.69
CA GLU A 572 21.30 -2.24 -9.78
C GLU A 572 21.84 -2.88 -11.06
N SER A 573 22.14 -2.06 -12.07
CA SER A 573 22.58 -2.57 -13.38
C SER A 573 23.90 -3.32 -13.34
N PHE A 574 24.81 -2.90 -12.46
CA PHE A 574 26.11 -3.54 -12.31
C PHE A 574 26.68 -3.32 -10.91
N ASN A 575 26.99 -4.42 -10.23
CA ASN A 575 27.72 -4.44 -8.99
C ASN A 575 29.20 -4.81 -9.25
N GLN A 576 30.12 -3.98 -8.77
CA GLN A 576 31.56 -4.16 -9.00
C GLN A 576 32.11 -5.44 -8.38
N GLU A 577 31.67 -5.77 -7.17
CA GLU A 577 32.16 -6.94 -6.42
C GLU A 577 31.65 -8.25 -7.05
N LYS A 578 30.36 -8.29 -7.39
CA LYS A 578 29.69 -9.48 -7.94
C LYS A 578 29.82 -9.62 -9.46
N LYS A 579 30.39 -8.62 -10.14
CA LYS A 579 30.55 -8.55 -11.61
C LYS A 579 29.25 -8.87 -12.38
N SER A 580 28.11 -8.52 -11.80
CA SER A 580 26.78 -8.78 -12.35
C SER A 580 25.78 -7.74 -11.85
N GLY A 581 24.65 -7.61 -12.52
CA GLY A 581 23.53 -6.80 -12.06
C GLY A 581 22.61 -7.56 -11.11
N ARG A 582 21.78 -6.82 -10.37
CA ARG A 582 20.87 -7.35 -9.36
C ARG A 582 19.55 -6.60 -9.29
N VAL A 583 18.53 -7.27 -8.78
CA VAL A 583 17.30 -6.66 -8.28
C VAL A 583 17.20 -6.94 -6.78
N LEU A 584 16.95 -5.91 -5.97
CA LEU A 584 16.95 -5.98 -4.52
C LEU A 584 15.60 -5.51 -3.97
N LEU A 585 15.12 -6.12 -2.90
CA LEU A 585 14.14 -5.48 -2.03
C LEU A 585 14.85 -4.96 -0.80
N VAL A 586 14.64 -3.69 -0.48
CA VAL A 586 15.32 -3.01 0.63
C VAL A 586 14.30 -2.29 1.50
N ASN A 587 14.54 -2.24 2.81
CA ASN A 587 13.67 -1.49 3.73
C ASN A 587 14.07 0.01 3.80
N PRO A 588 13.30 0.88 4.48
CA PRO A 588 13.66 2.29 4.67
C PRO A 588 15.00 2.55 5.39
N ALA A 589 15.56 1.56 6.08
CA ALA A 589 16.87 1.68 6.70
C ALA A 589 18.02 1.37 5.72
N GLY A 590 17.72 1.06 4.45
CA GLY A 590 18.70 0.66 3.44
C GLY A 590 19.14 -0.80 3.55
N LYS A 591 18.56 -1.60 4.45
CA LYS A 591 18.87 -3.02 4.62
C LYS A 591 18.26 -3.83 3.48
N ILE A 592 19.10 -4.63 2.81
CA ILE A 592 18.67 -5.62 1.81
C ILE A 592 17.88 -6.73 2.51
N LEU A 593 16.63 -6.92 2.11
CA LEU A 593 15.74 -7.97 2.59
C LEU A 593 15.93 -9.25 1.77
N TRP A 594 16.01 -9.13 0.45
CA TRP A 594 16.39 -10.20 -0.47
C TRP A 594 16.99 -9.62 -1.75
N GLU A 595 17.67 -10.47 -2.52
CA GLU A 595 18.24 -10.13 -3.82
C GLU A 595 18.04 -11.24 -4.85
N ILE A 596 17.89 -10.84 -6.12
CA ILE A 596 18.06 -11.68 -7.30
C ILE A 596 19.35 -11.22 -7.98
N ALA A 597 20.37 -12.08 -7.97
CA ALA A 597 21.70 -11.77 -8.49
C ALA A 597 21.95 -12.41 -9.88
N ASN A 598 23.15 -12.20 -10.43
CA ASN A 598 23.60 -12.75 -11.71
C ASN A 598 22.73 -12.32 -12.90
N LEU A 599 22.17 -11.10 -12.85
CA LEU A 599 21.39 -10.53 -13.95
C LEU A 599 22.33 -9.80 -14.90
N SER A 600 22.06 -9.89 -16.21
CA SER A 600 22.88 -9.23 -17.22
C SER A 600 22.33 -7.83 -17.52
N ASN A 601 22.95 -6.80 -16.92
CA ASN A 601 22.58 -5.39 -17.06
C ASN A 601 21.06 -5.15 -16.94
N PRO A 602 20.45 -5.44 -15.78
CA PRO A 602 19.03 -5.18 -15.57
C PRO A 602 18.76 -3.67 -15.57
N THR A 603 17.66 -3.30 -16.21
CA THR A 603 17.25 -1.90 -16.43
C THR A 603 15.90 -1.57 -15.80
N ASP A 604 15.05 -2.58 -15.61
CA ASP A 604 13.73 -2.42 -15.01
C ASP A 604 13.33 -3.64 -14.19
N ALA A 605 12.56 -3.40 -13.13
CA ALA A 605 11.93 -4.44 -12.32
C ALA A 605 10.61 -3.94 -11.74
N THR A 606 9.58 -4.76 -11.80
CA THR A 606 8.27 -4.48 -11.18
C THR A 606 7.79 -5.69 -10.40
N LEU A 607 7.36 -5.47 -9.15
CA LEU A 607 6.67 -6.48 -8.36
C LEU A 607 5.23 -6.62 -8.86
N LEU A 608 4.84 -7.83 -9.22
CA LEU A 608 3.51 -8.16 -9.72
C LEU A 608 2.57 -8.59 -8.57
N PRO A 609 1.24 -8.48 -8.75
CA PRO A 609 0.26 -8.88 -7.72
C PRO A 609 0.35 -10.35 -7.25
N ASN A 610 0.96 -11.22 -8.05
CA ASN A 610 1.17 -12.63 -7.73
C ASN A 610 2.51 -12.90 -7.00
N ASN A 611 3.14 -11.86 -6.43
CA ASN A 611 4.46 -11.91 -5.78
C ASN A 611 5.63 -12.32 -6.69
N LYS A 612 5.45 -12.29 -8.00
CA LYS A 612 6.55 -12.46 -8.96
C LYS A 612 7.13 -11.11 -9.37
N ILE A 613 8.34 -11.14 -9.89
CA ILE A 613 9.10 -9.98 -10.31
C ILE A 613 9.24 -10.05 -11.82
N LEU A 614 8.71 -9.05 -12.52
CA LEU A 614 8.96 -8.87 -13.94
C LEU A 614 10.25 -8.06 -14.10
N ILE A 615 11.27 -8.63 -14.73
CA ILE A 615 12.62 -8.05 -14.84
C ILE A 615 12.98 -7.89 -16.31
N THR A 616 13.49 -6.72 -16.68
CA THR A 616 14.11 -6.47 -17.97
C THR A 616 15.63 -6.56 -17.86
N GLU A 617 16.25 -7.48 -18.60
CA GLU A 617 17.70 -7.67 -18.68
C GLU A 617 18.20 -7.22 -20.06
N GLN A 618 18.70 -5.99 -20.12
CA GLN A 618 19.18 -5.42 -21.38
C GLN A 618 20.37 -6.19 -21.93
N GLY A 619 21.30 -6.59 -21.06
CA GLY A 619 22.52 -7.32 -21.44
C GLY A 619 22.27 -8.77 -21.85
N ALA A 620 21.15 -9.37 -21.44
CA ALA A 620 20.74 -10.71 -21.86
C ALA A 620 19.70 -10.69 -23.00
N ASN A 621 19.30 -9.52 -23.49
CA ASN A 621 18.27 -9.38 -24.53
C ASN A 621 16.97 -10.13 -24.19
N ARG A 622 16.49 -9.99 -22.95
CA ARG A 622 15.26 -10.68 -22.49
C ARG A 622 14.50 -9.93 -21.42
N VAL A 623 13.24 -10.32 -21.28
CA VAL A 623 12.36 -10.00 -20.15
C VAL A 623 11.96 -11.32 -19.48
N THR A 624 12.01 -11.37 -18.15
CA THR A 624 11.69 -12.58 -17.37
C THR A 624 10.67 -12.29 -16.27
N GLU A 625 9.79 -13.25 -15.98
CA GLU A 625 8.94 -13.25 -14.78
C GLU A 625 9.50 -14.29 -13.79
N ARG A 626 10.02 -13.82 -12.66
CA ARG A 626 10.73 -14.66 -11.68
C ARG A 626 10.07 -14.65 -10.32
N ASP A 627 10.30 -15.68 -9.52
CA ASP A 627 10.05 -15.59 -8.07
C ASP A 627 11.20 -14.84 -7.35
N THR A 628 11.06 -14.62 -6.04
CA THR A 628 12.09 -13.95 -5.21
C THR A 628 13.38 -14.75 -5.06
N LYS A 629 13.36 -16.05 -5.38
CA LYS A 629 14.54 -16.94 -5.40
C LYS A 629 15.27 -16.88 -6.75
N GLY A 630 14.69 -16.22 -7.75
CA GLY A 630 15.27 -16.05 -9.09
C GLY A 630 14.84 -17.10 -10.11
N ASN A 631 13.92 -18.01 -9.76
CA ASN A 631 13.41 -19.04 -10.67
C ASN A 631 12.54 -18.40 -11.75
N ILE A 632 12.83 -18.72 -13.02
CA ILE A 632 12.11 -18.17 -14.17
C ILE A 632 10.84 -18.97 -14.42
N SER A 633 9.71 -18.29 -14.45
CA SER A 633 8.40 -18.87 -14.78
C SER A 633 7.85 -18.43 -16.14
N TRP A 634 8.43 -17.38 -16.72
CA TRP A 634 8.15 -16.91 -18.06
C TRP A 634 9.35 -16.13 -18.60
N GLU A 635 9.64 -16.24 -19.88
CA GLU A 635 10.72 -15.52 -20.55
C GLU A 635 10.29 -15.08 -21.96
N LYS A 636 10.72 -13.89 -22.37
CA LYS A 636 10.60 -13.39 -23.74
C LYS A 636 11.90 -12.73 -24.18
N SER A 637 12.45 -13.21 -25.28
CA SER A 637 13.57 -12.54 -25.95
C SER A 637 13.10 -11.22 -26.58
N ALA A 638 13.91 -10.18 -26.40
CA ALA A 638 13.71 -8.86 -27.01
C ALA A 638 15.09 -8.24 -27.24
N SER A 639 15.30 -7.56 -28.37
CA SER A 639 16.59 -6.92 -28.63
C SER A 639 16.71 -5.63 -27.82
N ASN A 640 17.78 -5.51 -27.02
CA ASN A 640 18.11 -4.32 -26.25
C ASN A 640 16.94 -3.70 -25.45
N PRO A 641 16.20 -4.51 -24.64
CA PRO A 641 15.04 -4.05 -23.92
C PRO A 641 15.48 -3.20 -22.72
N PHE A 642 14.73 -2.15 -22.42
CA PHE A 642 15.05 -1.27 -21.28
C PHE A 642 13.89 -1.05 -20.31
N LEU A 643 12.67 -1.43 -20.71
CA LEU A 643 11.47 -1.30 -19.89
C LEU A 643 10.46 -2.40 -20.24
N CYS A 644 9.75 -2.86 -19.22
CA CYS A 644 8.61 -3.76 -19.39
C CYS A 644 7.46 -3.36 -18.48
N GLN A 645 6.23 -3.54 -18.95
CA GLN A 645 5.02 -3.25 -18.21
C GLN A 645 4.06 -4.44 -18.34
N ARG A 646 3.67 -5.02 -17.20
CA ARG A 646 2.54 -5.95 -17.16
C ARG A 646 1.26 -5.14 -17.36
N LEU A 647 0.51 -5.45 -18.40
CA LEU A 647 -0.75 -4.79 -18.72
C LEU A 647 -1.90 -5.45 -17.97
N SER A 648 -3.01 -4.72 -17.89
CA SER A 648 -4.23 -5.18 -17.23
C SER A 648 -4.76 -6.48 -17.83
N ASN A 649 -4.76 -6.60 -19.15
CA ASN A 649 -5.13 -7.81 -19.90
C ASN A 649 -4.16 -9.00 -19.73
N GLY A 650 -3.16 -8.88 -18.86
CA GLY A 650 -2.15 -9.91 -18.65
C GLY A 650 -1.06 -9.96 -19.73
N ASN A 651 -1.15 -9.16 -20.80
CA ASN A 651 -0.08 -9.05 -21.78
C ASN A 651 1.14 -8.33 -21.19
N THR A 652 2.28 -8.46 -21.87
CA THR A 652 3.51 -7.74 -21.53
C THR A 652 3.76 -6.71 -22.61
N PHE A 653 3.76 -5.43 -22.24
CA PHE A 653 4.37 -4.38 -23.07
C PHE A 653 5.88 -4.37 -22.82
N ILE A 654 6.67 -4.32 -23.88
CA ILE A 654 8.13 -4.30 -23.81
C ILE A 654 8.63 -3.18 -24.72
N ALA A 655 9.49 -2.33 -24.16
CA ALA A 655 10.16 -1.27 -24.89
C ALA A 655 11.65 -1.57 -25.05
N SER A 656 12.09 -1.53 -26.30
CA SER A 656 13.47 -1.61 -26.74
C SER A 656 13.91 -0.23 -27.27
N ARG A 657 15.22 -0.05 -27.46
CA ARG A 657 15.77 1.25 -27.88
C ARG A 657 15.21 1.79 -29.20
N ASN A 658 14.70 0.94 -30.08
CA ASN A 658 14.20 1.30 -31.40
C ASN A 658 12.91 0.55 -31.78
N LYS A 659 12.25 -0.11 -30.82
CA LYS A 659 11.05 -0.92 -31.06
C LYS A 659 10.21 -0.98 -29.79
N ILE A 660 8.90 -0.99 -29.94
CA ILE A 660 7.98 -1.39 -28.86
C ILE A 660 7.17 -2.61 -29.34
N ILE A 661 6.90 -3.53 -28.42
CA ILE A 661 6.07 -4.70 -28.68
C ILE A 661 5.08 -4.93 -27.54
N GLU A 662 3.97 -5.57 -27.87
CA GLU A 662 3.08 -6.17 -26.87
C GLU A 662 3.00 -7.68 -27.14
N THR A 663 3.17 -8.47 -26.09
CA THR A 663 3.12 -9.94 -26.18
C THR A 663 2.03 -10.49 -25.28
N ASN A 664 1.33 -11.52 -25.74
CA ASN A 664 0.43 -12.28 -24.87
C ASN A 664 1.21 -13.15 -23.87
N ARG A 665 0.48 -13.83 -22.96
CA ARG A 665 1.08 -14.72 -21.96
C ARG A 665 1.82 -15.92 -22.56
N ALA A 666 1.43 -16.38 -23.75
CA ALA A 666 2.14 -17.42 -24.49
C ALA A 666 3.45 -16.94 -25.13
N GLY A 667 3.74 -15.63 -25.09
CA GLY A 667 4.94 -15.03 -25.66
C GLY A 667 4.80 -14.58 -27.12
N SER A 668 3.63 -14.77 -27.73
CA SER A 668 3.34 -14.32 -29.10
C SER A 668 3.23 -12.79 -29.14
N GLU A 669 3.88 -12.17 -30.12
CA GLU A 669 3.74 -10.73 -30.39
C GLU A 669 2.37 -10.47 -31.01
N ILE A 670 1.58 -9.65 -30.34
CA ILE A 670 0.27 -9.19 -30.81
C ILE A 670 0.30 -7.75 -31.32
N PHE A 671 1.37 -7.02 -30.99
CA PHE A 671 1.66 -5.69 -31.51
C PHE A 671 3.18 -5.51 -31.66
N SER A 672 3.58 -4.78 -32.68
CA SER A 672 4.97 -4.42 -32.94
C SER A 672 5.04 -3.11 -33.70
N PHE A 673 5.82 -2.17 -33.20
CA PHE A 673 6.09 -0.90 -33.86
C PHE A 673 7.60 -0.60 -33.83
N ASN A 674 8.17 -0.36 -35.00
CA ASN A 674 9.59 -0.04 -35.16
C ASN A 674 9.78 1.48 -35.25
N TYR A 675 10.79 1.99 -34.55
CA TYR A 675 11.18 3.40 -34.56
C TYR A 675 12.71 3.53 -34.72
N PRO A 676 13.26 3.20 -35.90
CA PRO A 676 14.71 3.00 -36.09
C PRO A 676 15.54 4.28 -36.09
N ASN A 677 14.92 5.45 -36.35
CA ASN A 677 15.64 6.71 -36.57
C ASN A 677 15.96 7.47 -35.27
N GLU A 678 15.38 7.06 -34.14
CA GLU A 678 15.63 7.70 -32.85
C GLU A 678 15.76 6.64 -31.74
N THR A 679 16.43 7.01 -30.65
CA THR A 679 16.53 6.14 -29.47
C THR A 679 15.40 6.45 -28.49
N ILE A 680 14.60 5.44 -28.17
CA ILE A 680 13.53 5.53 -27.17
C ILE A 680 14.16 5.63 -25.76
N LEU A 681 13.74 6.67 -25.03
CA LEU A 681 14.13 7.00 -23.67
C LEU A 681 13.12 6.46 -22.65
N ALA A 682 11.83 6.61 -22.93
CA ALA A 682 10.74 6.11 -22.11
C ALA A 682 9.58 5.67 -23.00
N ALA A 683 8.83 4.66 -22.58
CA ALA A 683 7.62 4.25 -23.28
C ALA A 683 6.65 3.61 -22.29
N CYS A 684 5.35 3.67 -22.57
CA CYS A 684 4.35 2.91 -21.84
C CYS A 684 3.15 2.61 -22.73
N LYS A 685 2.35 1.63 -22.29
CA LYS A 685 0.96 1.50 -22.70
C LYS A 685 0.11 2.34 -21.75
N THR A 686 -0.63 3.30 -22.29
CA THR A 686 -1.49 4.18 -21.50
C THR A 686 -2.77 3.45 -21.06
N ARG A 687 -3.54 4.05 -20.14
CA ARG A 687 -4.88 3.54 -19.78
C ARG A 687 -5.88 3.65 -20.92
N THR A 688 -5.70 4.59 -21.84
CA THR A 688 -6.54 4.76 -23.04
C THR A 688 -6.22 3.74 -24.14
N ASN A 689 -5.41 2.72 -23.84
CA ASN A 689 -4.96 1.69 -24.78
C ASN A 689 -4.12 2.23 -25.96
N GLU A 690 -3.55 3.43 -25.80
CA GLU A 690 -2.56 4.01 -26.70
C GLU A 690 -1.15 3.56 -26.31
N TYR A 691 -0.21 3.65 -27.26
CA TYR A 691 1.21 3.51 -26.98
C TYR A 691 1.86 4.88 -26.95
N ALA A 692 2.52 5.22 -25.86
CA ALA A 692 3.25 6.47 -25.73
C ALA A 692 4.76 6.19 -25.72
N LEU A 693 5.53 6.98 -26.47
CA LEU A 693 7.00 6.88 -26.50
C LEU A 693 7.65 8.26 -26.51
N LEU A 694 8.70 8.39 -25.72
CA LEU A 694 9.56 9.55 -25.63
C LEU A 694 10.96 9.16 -26.09
N THR A 695 11.60 10.00 -26.90
CA THR A 695 12.96 9.78 -27.39
C THR A 695 13.99 10.66 -26.70
N TYR A 696 15.28 10.31 -26.82
CA TYR A 696 16.38 11.14 -26.31
C TYR A 696 16.47 12.52 -26.95
N ASN A 697 15.89 12.73 -28.14
CA ASN A 697 15.85 14.03 -28.82
C ASN A 697 14.63 14.88 -28.41
N GLY A 698 13.81 14.38 -27.49
CA GLY A 698 12.62 15.04 -26.98
C GLY A 698 11.36 14.80 -27.79
N ALA A 699 11.36 13.95 -28.82
CA ALA A 699 10.13 13.62 -29.53
C ALA A 699 9.22 12.80 -28.60
N PHE A 700 8.00 13.28 -28.40
CA PHE A 700 6.99 12.57 -27.61
C PHE A 700 5.80 12.24 -28.51
N LEU A 701 5.56 10.95 -28.74
CA LEU A 701 4.55 10.45 -29.66
C LEU A 701 3.52 9.62 -28.89
N LYS A 702 2.26 9.71 -29.33
CA LYS A 702 1.21 8.76 -29.02
C LYS A 702 0.78 8.03 -30.29
N LEU A 703 0.62 6.73 -30.16
CA LEU A 703 0.17 5.85 -31.23
C LEU A 703 -1.14 5.18 -30.82
N ASP A 704 -2.02 4.96 -31.79
CA ASP A 704 -3.22 4.17 -31.58
C ASP A 704 -2.88 2.67 -31.41
N SER A 705 -3.90 1.85 -31.17
CA SER A 705 -3.73 0.40 -31.03
C SER A 705 -3.21 -0.32 -32.29
N LYS A 706 -3.16 0.36 -33.44
CA LYS A 706 -2.64 -0.14 -34.72
C LYS A 706 -1.24 0.40 -35.04
N GLY A 707 -0.70 1.31 -34.21
CA GLY A 707 0.61 1.92 -34.39
C GLY A 707 0.60 3.16 -35.28
N ASN A 708 -0.57 3.72 -35.60
CA ASN A 708 -0.66 5.01 -36.30
C ASN A 708 -0.40 6.15 -35.33
N GLU A 709 0.32 7.18 -35.77
CA GLU A 709 0.55 8.39 -34.98
C GLU A 709 -0.78 9.14 -34.75
N VAL A 710 -1.18 9.24 -33.48
CA VAL A 710 -2.36 10.00 -33.03
C VAL A 710 -1.96 11.44 -32.74
N SER A 711 -0.81 11.62 -32.09
CA SER A 711 -0.28 12.94 -31.78
C SER A 711 1.23 12.89 -31.55
N LYS A 712 1.87 14.03 -31.80
CA LYS A 712 3.30 14.21 -31.61
C LYS A 712 3.61 15.61 -31.10
N SER A 713 4.53 15.68 -30.17
CA SER A 713 5.04 16.92 -29.60
C SER A 713 6.54 16.82 -29.35
N ARG A 714 7.11 17.90 -28.78
CA ARG A 714 8.51 17.94 -28.41
C ARG A 714 8.68 18.45 -26.99
N ILE A 715 9.30 17.64 -26.14
CA ILE A 715 9.64 18.02 -24.76
C ILE A 715 10.96 18.79 -24.75
N PRO A 716 11.01 20.02 -24.21
CA PRO A 716 12.16 20.92 -24.34
C PRO A 716 13.19 20.70 -23.24
N PHE A 717 13.59 19.45 -22.99
CA PHE A 717 14.74 19.19 -22.12
C PHE A 717 16.06 19.32 -22.90
N PRO A 718 17.13 19.78 -22.26
CA PRO A 718 18.40 19.99 -22.96
C PRO A 718 19.08 18.66 -23.30
N THR A 719 19.08 18.33 -24.59
CA THR A 719 19.61 17.08 -25.14
C THR A 719 21.14 16.94 -24.99
N ASN A 720 21.84 18.06 -24.80
CA ASN A 720 23.31 18.12 -24.69
C ASN A 720 23.85 17.80 -23.28
N PHE A 721 22.95 17.59 -22.32
CA PHE A 721 23.27 17.59 -20.89
C PHE A 721 23.14 16.21 -20.23
N GLY A 722 23.08 15.13 -21.02
CA GLY A 722 23.13 13.74 -20.53
C GLY A 722 21.89 13.34 -19.73
N ILE A 723 20.91 12.72 -20.40
CA ILE A 723 19.68 12.23 -19.76
C ILE A 723 19.91 10.79 -19.28
N ASN A 724 19.67 10.53 -17.98
CA ASN A 724 19.85 9.20 -17.41
C ASN A 724 18.57 8.36 -17.37
N GLY A 725 17.40 8.96 -17.53
CA GLY A 725 16.13 8.23 -17.43
C GLY A 725 14.91 9.10 -17.63
N GLY A 726 13.82 8.47 -18.07
CA GLY A 726 12.51 9.09 -18.13
C GLY A 726 11.40 8.10 -17.80
N ALA A 727 10.24 8.61 -17.44
CA ALA A 727 9.02 7.84 -17.23
C ALA A 727 7.83 8.59 -17.81
N ILE A 728 6.94 7.88 -18.50
CA ILE A 728 5.67 8.43 -18.94
C ILE A 728 4.62 8.06 -17.89
N THR A 729 3.99 9.07 -17.30
CA THR A 729 2.96 8.92 -16.29
C THR A 729 1.61 8.59 -16.91
N GLN A 730 0.65 8.20 -16.07
CA GLN A 730 -0.68 7.81 -16.51
C GLN A 730 -1.56 8.99 -16.99
N ASN A 731 -1.12 10.23 -16.79
CA ASN A 731 -1.80 11.44 -17.24
C ASN A 731 -1.11 12.07 -18.46
N ASP A 732 -0.43 11.26 -19.27
CA ASP A 732 0.33 11.68 -20.46
C ASP A 732 1.40 12.75 -20.19
N ARG A 733 1.91 12.78 -18.95
CA ARG A 733 3.05 13.63 -18.57
C ARG A 733 4.34 12.84 -18.59
N VAL A 734 5.42 13.55 -18.82
CA VAL A 734 6.76 12.99 -18.95
C VAL A 734 7.62 13.45 -17.78
N LEU A 735 8.13 12.51 -16.99
CA LEU A 735 9.17 12.76 -16.00
C LEU A 735 10.54 12.49 -16.62
N VAL A 736 11.47 13.41 -16.45
CA VAL A 736 12.84 13.31 -16.98
C VAL A 736 13.84 13.65 -15.88
N SER A 737 14.85 12.81 -15.75
CA SER A 737 16.01 13.08 -14.89
C SER A 737 17.12 13.72 -15.70
N ILE A 738 17.59 14.88 -15.22
CA ILE A 738 18.63 15.69 -15.86
C ILE A 738 19.84 15.82 -14.90
N PRO A 739 20.72 14.81 -14.87
CA PRO A 739 21.86 14.72 -13.96
C PRO A 739 22.78 15.93 -13.87
N THR A 740 23.14 16.53 -15.00
CA THR A 740 24.12 17.64 -15.07
C THR A 740 23.65 18.92 -14.40
N VAL A 741 22.34 19.08 -14.22
CA VAL A 741 21.75 20.22 -13.49
C VAL A 741 21.06 19.79 -12.20
N ASN A 742 21.26 18.53 -11.76
CA ASN A 742 20.70 17.99 -10.52
C ASN A 742 19.17 18.14 -10.41
N LYS A 743 18.42 17.91 -11.50
CA LYS A 743 16.96 18.07 -11.50
C LYS A 743 16.22 16.84 -12.00
N ILE A 744 15.04 16.64 -11.44
CA ILE A 744 13.95 15.86 -12.04
C ILE A 744 12.86 16.84 -12.42
N MET A 745 12.38 16.76 -13.66
CA MET A 745 11.35 17.65 -14.19
C MET A 745 10.18 16.84 -14.75
N GLU A 746 8.96 17.32 -14.53
CA GLU A 746 7.74 16.80 -15.15
C GLU A 746 7.25 17.78 -16.20
N PHE A 747 6.97 17.29 -17.41
CA PHE A 747 6.44 18.06 -18.52
C PHE A 747 5.08 17.53 -18.91
N ASP A 748 4.18 18.43 -19.31
CA ASP A 748 2.95 18.03 -20.00
C ASP A 748 3.21 17.60 -21.45
N PHE A 749 2.16 17.21 -22.16
CA PHE A 749 2.25 16.82 -23.56
C PHE A 749 2.80 17.93 -24.46
N ASN A 750 2.57 19.20 -24.14
CA ASN A 750 3.04 20.34 -24.92
C ASN A 750 4.49 20.74 -24.60
N GLY A 751 5.14 20.06 -23.66
CA GLY A 751 6.49 20.38 -23.21
C GLY A 751 6.54 21.50 -22.19
N GLN A 752 5.43 21.93 -21.61
CA GLN A 752 5.43 22.86 -20.50
C GLN A 752 5.85 22.13 -19.22
N ALA A 753 6.82 22.69 -18.49
CA ALA A 753 7.20 22.18 -17.18
C ALA A 753 6.04 22.40 -16.19
N THR A 754 5.59 21.32 -15.57
CA THR A 754 4.46 21.31 -14.61
C THR A 754 4.93 21.07 -13.18
N TRP A 755 6.13 20.53 -13.00
CA TRP A 755 6.72 20.25 -11.70
C TRP A 755 8.25 20.07 -11.84
N GLU A 756 9.00 20.43 -10.80
CA GLU A 756 10.43 20.12 -10.71
C GLU A 756 10.87 19.87 -9.26
N SER A 757 11.97 19.13 -9.10
CA SER A 757 12.66 18.97 -7.82
C SER A 757 14.16 18.78 -8.03
N THR A 758 14.96 19.18 -7.05
CA THR A 758 16.42 19.12 -7.08
C THR A 758 16.93 17.89 -6.33
N ILE A 759 17.63 17.01 -7.03
CA ILE A 759 18.34 15.84 -6.48
C ILE A 759 19.72 15.78 -7.11
N THR A 760 20.73 15.38 -6.36
CA THR A 760 22.09 15.22 -6.89
C THR A 760 22.17 14.02 -7.85
N MET A 761 22.53 14.28 -9.11
CA MET A 761 22.68 13.26 -10.17
C MET A 761 21.55 12.21 -10.18
N PRO A 762 20.29 12.58 -10.48
CA PRO A 762 19.17 11.66 -10.42
C PRO A 762 19.28 10.49 -11.40
N GLY A 763 18.85 9.31 -10.95
CA GLY A 763 18.62 8.12 -11.78
C GLY A 763 17.22 8.09 -12.41
N ILE A 764 16.74 6.91 -12.83
CA ILE A 764 15.41 6.77 -13.44
C ILE A 764 14.32 6.98 -12.36
N PRO A 765 13.42 7.97 -12.54
CA PRO A 765 12.36 8.24 -11.57
C PRO A 765 11.17 7.29 -11.73
N THR A 766 10.48 7.03 -10.63
CA THR A 766 9.21 6.30 -10.58
C THR A 766 8.14 7.17 -9.92
N LYS A 767 7.06 7.45 -10.63
CA LYS A 767 5.87 8.11 -10.06
C LYS A 767 5.03 7.07 -9.32
N LEU A 768 4.68 7.36 -8.07
CA LEU A 768 3.82 6.53 -7.24
C LEU A 768 2.34 6.88 -7.46
N SER A 769 1.44 5.97 -7.08
CA SER A 769 -0.01 6.17 -7.23
C SER A 769 -0.56 7.34 -6.41
N ASN A 770 0.09 7.67 -5.29
CA ASN A 770 -0.23 8.83 -4.46
C ASN A 770 0.34 10.17 -5.01
N GLY A 771 0.99 10.14 -6.18
CA GLY A 771 1.58 11.32 -6.82
C GLY A 771 3.01 11.65 -6.40
N ASN A 772 3.55 11.02 -5.36
CA ASN A 772 4.96 11.19 -4.98
C ASN A 772 5.90 10.62 -6.06
N VAL A 773 7.15 11.07 -6.08
CA VAL A 773 8.21 10.57 -6.96
C VAL A 773 9.28 9.89 -6.12
N VAL A 774 9.67 8.67 -6.47
CA VAL A 774 10.85 8.01 -5.91
C VAL A 774 11.93 7.96 -6.98
N ALA A 775 13.17 8.31 -6.61
CA ALA A 775 14.28 8.31 -7.54
C ALA A 775 15.61 7.95 -6.85
N PRO A 776 16.56 7.34 -7.57
CA PRO A 776 17.95 7.27 -7.15
C PRO A 776 18.62 8.64 -7.13
N SER A 777 19.47 8.88 -6.12
CA SER A 777 20.54 9.89 -6.16
C SER A 777 21.85 9.15 -6.44
N LEU A 778 22.33 9.20 -7.68
CA LEU A 778 23.47 8.38 -8.14
C LEU A 778 24.78 8.81 -7.50
N ASN A 779 24.90 10.09 -7.15
CA ASN A 779 26.01 10.60 -6.35
C ASN A 779 25.65 10.41 -4.87
N GLY A 780 26.43 9.58 -4.16
CA GLY A 780 26.18 9.19 -2.76
C GLY A 780 25.33 7.93 -2.58
N SER A 781 24.91 7.25 -3.66
CA SER A 781 24.19 5.97 -3.63
C SER A 781 22.94 5.99 -2.72
N LYS A 782 22.06 6.99 -2.88
CA LYS A 782 20.87 7.15 -2.03
C LYS A 782 19.56 6.90 -2.78
N ILE A 783 18.51 6.64 -2.01
CA ILE A 783 17.12 6.61 -2.47
C ILE A 783 16.41 7.84 -1.91
N VAL A 784 15.70 8.57 -2.76
CA VAL A 784 14.96 9.78 -2.39
C VAL A 784 13.49 9.58 -2.72
N GLU A 785 12.59 9.94 -1.80
CA GLU A 785 11.16 10.11 -2.06
C GLU A 785 10.79 11.58 -1.93
N ILE A 786 10.10 12.09 -2.95
CA ILE A 786 9.74 13.48 -3.12
C ILE A 786 8.21 13.57 -3.17
N ARG A 787 7.66 14.47 -2.37
CA ARG A 787 6.24 14.75 -2.35
C ARG A 787 5.82 15.59 -3.55
N THR A 788 4.52 15.62 -3.84
CA THR A 788 3.92 16.41 -4.93
C THR A 788 4.25 17.90 -4.89
N ASP A 789 4.57 18.47 -3.72
CA ASP A 789 5.03 19.86 -3.57
C ASP A 789 6.53 20.06 -3.85
N GLY A 790 7.24 19.04 -4.33
CA GLY A 790 8.65 19.10 -4.69
C GLY A 790 9.62 18.89 -3.53
N LYS A 791 9.12 18.72 -2.30
CA LYS A 791 9.95 18.52 -1.09
C LYS A 791 10.35 17.05 -0.93
N ILE A 792 11.62 16.83 -0.60
CA ILE A 792 12.12 15.52 -0.18
C ILE A 792 11.49 15.20 1.18
N ILE A 793 10.78 14.08 1.25
CA ILE A 793 10.13 13.59 2.48
C ILE A 793 10.83 12.36 3.06
N TYR A 794 11.71 11.74 2.27
CA TYR A 794 12.58 10.66 2.70
C TYR A 794 13.86 10.66 1.87
N GLU A 795 14.99 10.46 2.53
CA GLU A 795 16.29 10.25 1.91
C GLU A 795 17.02 9.16 2.71
N SER A 796 17.51 8.12 2.03
CA SER A 796 18.27 7.07 2.69
C SER A 796 19.68 7.53 3.06
N ALA A 797 20.30 6.86 4.03
CA ALA A 797 21.76 6.87 4.15
C ALA A 797 22.43 6.37 2.84
N PRO A 798 23.72 6.67 2.60
CA PRO A 798 24.47 6.07 1.50
C PRO A 798 24.38 4.54 1.55
N ASN A 799 23.86 3.95 0.47
CA ASN A 799 23.67 2.51 0.38
C ASN A 799 24.91 1.80 -0.13
N SER A 800 25.05 0.51 0.22
CA SER A 800 26.08 -0.38 -0.30
C SER A 800 25.86 -0.83 -1.76
N TYR A 801 24.80 -0.35 -2.40
CA TYR A 801 24.41 -0.66 -3.76
C TYR A 801 24.10 0.63 -4.52
N ARG A 802 24.30 0.61 -5.85
CA ARG A 802 24.04 1.76 -6.71
C ARG A 802 22.77 1.55 -7.53
N SER A 803 21.68 2.14 -7.07
CA SER A 803 20.39 2.05 -7.75
C SER A 803 20.37 2.87 -9.04
N ILE A 804 19.92 2.28 -10.14
CA ILE A 804 19.64 3.00 -11.39
C ILE A 804 18.14 3.31 -11.55
N LYS A 805 17.28 2.52 -10.90
CA LYS A 805 15.83 2.70 -10.79
C LYS A 805 15.36 2.20 -9.43
N VAL A 806 14.35 2.85 -8.87
CA VAL A 806 13.72 2.44 -7.61
C VAL A 806 12.20 2.55 -7.73
N GLY A 807 11.48 1.55 -7.25
CA GLY A 807 10.03 1.58 -7.03
C GLY A 807 9.68 1.28 -5.57
N LYS A 808 8.40 1.36 -5.23
CA LYS A 808 7.87 0.99 -3.90
C LYS A 808 7.30 -0.43 -3.91
N ALA A 809 7.46 -1.13 -2.78
CA ALA A 809 6.97 -2.48 -2.58
C ALA A 809 6.43 -2.64 -1.14
N PRO A 810 5.44 -3.55 -0.93
CA PRO A 810 4.83 -3.79 0.37
C PRO A 810 5.82 -4.32 1.41
#